data_AF-A0A355VB94-F1
#
_entry.id   AF-A0A355VB94-F1
#
_cell.length_a   1.000
_cell.length_b   1.000
_cell.length_c   1.000
_cell.angle_alpha   90.00
_cell.angle_beta   90.00
_cell.angle_gamma   90.00
#
_symmetry.space_group_name_H-M   'P 1'
#
loop_
_entity.id
_entity.type
_entity.pdbx_description
1 polymer ?
#
loop_
_entity_poly.entity_id
_entity_poly.type
_entity_poly.pdbx_seq_one_letter_code
_entity_poly.pdbx_strand_id
1 'polypeptide(L)'
;MTGGKKAYYRSIPRSKDPAQSLPALTENIEILTGSRGDGMDKAVTRRELIGTGAFKFRPGNAGSIGGGSGSLVPVPVTPDGVDYPTKPENVLATGGFTFIMVEWDKPTFAGFAYAEVWRSPANDFGTAVRVATTQATIYIDPVELESEYYYWVRFVNVNDVAGPIHATSGVFAETARDINKVRQALLDVITETQLASNLKTRIDLVDAGAEITGSVNARIAAEAAARGLDIDAVYSAILSEQTSRQSADSALANDITLVIASVDDNTAAILTEQTARADADSALSTSITLLSAEVDGNAAAISSEQTARADGDSALASSITSLAATVDSNSAAIISEQTARSDADSALASDISSLTTTVNGNTASISTIQSSVDGLSVEYMVKLDVNGYVTGFGQYNQGPGASGFLIHTDYFAVGQPGQSTKYPFIIGTVNGVTTIVLDGATFIADATITNAKIANLAVDSAKIADLAVGAAKIAAAAITTAKIDDLAVTAAKIALLAVGTAHITDAAITSAKIGDAEVGTLKIANEAVTVPAGSSIYYGGFIPDSWITIDYVDVNWGGNPPAAVMVSAFCNYEPQSGDSLSVALRVAVSINGGADITAGDVGLSAVNGYSVIANTSWRFTGQSGSCRYKIQVFASTGGKYKAGGCGITVLGVRR
;
A
#
# COMPACT_ATOMS: atom_id res chain seq x y z
N MET A 1 -56.43 -154.92 -51.29
CA MET A 1 -57.27 -155.81 -52.09
C MET A 1 -56.77 -155.79 -53.55
N THR A 2 -56.06 -156.80 -54.10
CA THR A 2 -56.55 -158.18 -54.16
C THR A 2 -58.03 -158.15 -53.89
N GLY A 3 -58.89 -158.08 -54.89
CA GLY A 3 -60.14 -158.80 -54.67
C GLY A 3 -59.74 -160.25 -54.32
N GLY A 4 -59.73 -160.81 -53.11
CA GLY A 4 -60.09 -160.34 -51.75
C GLY A 4 -61.40 -159.57 -51.68
N LYS A 5 -62.58 -160.17 -51.75
CA LYS A 5 -63.02 -161.26 -50.87
C LYS A 5 -62.50 -161.07 -49.44
N LYS A 6 -63.24 -160.50 -48.47
CA LYS A 6 -64.50 -159.72 -48.43
C LYS A 6 -64.81 -159.58 -46.92
N ALA A 7 -65.07 -158.39 -46.41
CA ALA A 7 -65.97 -158.23 -45.26
C ALA A 7 -67.32 -157.73 -45.79
N TYR A 8 -68.28 -158.64 -45.91
CA TYR A 8 -69.64 -158.29 -46.29
C TYR A 8 -70.39 -158.01 -44.99
N TYR A 9 -70.76 -156.76 -44.75
CA TYR A 9 -71.63 -156.43 -43.62
C TYR A 9 -72.93 -157.22 -43.75
N ARG A 10 -73.35 -157.83 -42.65
CA ARG A 10 -74.59 -158.59 -42.63
C ARG A 10 -75.77 -157.63 -42.79
N SER A 11 -76.66 -157.92 -43.73
CA SER A 11 -77.88 -157.13 -43.92
C SER A 11 -78.73 -157.15 -42.66
N ILE A 12 -79.04 -155.97 -42.12
CA ILE A 12 -79.89 -155.82 -40.93
C ILE A 12 -81.35 -155.94 -41.37
N PRO A 13 -82.10 -156.98 -40.93
CA PRO A 13 -83.50 -157.13 -41.27
C PRO A 13 -84.34 -155.98 -40.68
N ARG A 14 -85.26 -155.41 -41.46
CA ARG A 14 -86.27 -154.46 -40.97
C ARG A 14 -87.43 -155.22 -40.32
N SER A 15 -87.23 -155.66 -39.08
CA SER A 15 -88.25 -156.31 -38.22
C SER A 15 -88.46 -155.48 -36.96
N LYS A 16 -89.70 -155.44 -36.43
CA LYS A 16 -90.02 -154.77 -35.15
C LYS A 16 -89.66 -155.61 -33.92
N ASP A 17 -89.31 -156.89 -34.12
CA ASP A 17 -88.81 -157.77 -33.06
C ASP A 17 -87.28 -157.62 -32.92
N PRO A 18 -86.76 -157.16 -31.75
CA PRO A 18 -85.33 -157.02 -31.52
C PRO A 18 -84.54 -158.31 -31.70
N ALA A 19 -85.15 -159.48 -31.44
CA ALA A 19 -84.45 -160.76 -31.50
C ALA A 19 -83.94 -161.11 -32.92
N GLN A 20 -84.55 -160.54 -33.97
CA GLN A 20 -84.20 -160.83 -35.37
C GLN A 20 -83.13 -159.90 -35.96
N SER A 21 -82.90 -158.72 -35.38
CA SER A 21 -81.99 -157.71 -35.92
C SER A 21 -80.75 -157.48 -35.05
N LEU A 22 -80.82 -157.80 -33.75
CA LEU A 22 -79.71 -157.63 -32.81
C LEU A 22 -78.43 -158.39 -33.23
N PRO A 23 -78.49 -159.66 -33.69
CA PRO A 23 -77.26 -160.38 -34.06
C PRO A 23 -76.51 -159.75 -35.23
N ALA A 24 -77.23 -159.24 -36.25
CA ALA A 24 -76.62 -158.58 -37.39
C ALA A 24 -76.05 -157.20 -37.05
N LEU A 25 -76.69 -156.47 -36.12
CA LEU A 25 -76.20 -155.18 -35.66
C LEU A 25 -74.92 -155.33 -34.82
N THR A 26 -74.90 -156.28 -33.88
CA THR A 26 -73.72 -156.58 -33.06
C THR A 26 -72.53 -157.00 -33.92
N GLU A 27 -72.75 -157.90 -34.89
CA GLU A 27 -71.70 -158.35 -35.80
C GLU A 27 -71.10 -157.21 -36.62
N ASN A 28 -71.92 -156.32 -37.17
CA ASN A 28 -71.43 -155.19 -37.95
C ASN A 28 -70.68 -154.16 -37.09
N ILE A 29 -71.12 -153.90 -35.85
CA ILE A 29 -70.42 -152.98 -34.95
C ILE A 29 -69.06 -153.55 -34.51
N GLU A 30 -68.99 -154.85 -34.24
CA GLU A 30 -67.73 -155.50 -33.88
C GLU A 30 -66.73 -155.51 -35.04
N ILE A 31 -67.18 -155.69 -36.30
CA ILE A 31 -66.32 -155.54 -37.48
C ILE A 31 -65.83 -154.09 -37.62
N LEU A 32 -66.73 -153.10 -37.49
CA LEU A 32 -66.37 -151.68 -37.62
C LEU A 32 -65.41 -151.19 -36.54
N THR A 33 -65.44 -151.79 -35.35
CA THR A 33 -64.51 -151.50 -34.25
C THR A 33 -63.22 -152.32 -34.31
N GLY A 34 -63.16 -153.32 -35.20
CA GLY A 34 -62.03 -154.25 -35.36
C GLY A 34 -61.99 -155.37 -34.32
N SER A 35 -63.07 -155.59 -33.58
CA SER A 35 -63.18 -156.60 -32.51
C SER A 35 -63.57 -158.01 -33.03
N ARG A 36 -64.04 -158.10 -34.28
CA ARG A 36 -64.41 -159.35 -34.98
C ARG A 36 -64.09 -159.22 -36.47
N GLY A 37 -63.55 -160.25 -37.12
CA GLY A 37 -63.12 -160.20 -38.54
C GLY A 37 -61.65 -159.83 -38.75
N ASP A 38 -61.28 -159.39 -39.95
CA ASP A 38 -59.93 -158.85 -40.22
C ASP A 38 -59.81 -157.45 -39.63
N GLY A 39 -58.79 -157.21 -38.80
CA GLY A 39 -58.56 -155.91 -38.16
C GLY A 39 -58.32 -154.77 -39.16
N MET A 40 -57.98 -155.09 -40.42
CA MET A 40 -57.84 -154.12 -41.50
C MET A 40 -59.16 -153.57 -42.02
N ASP A 41 -60.30 -154.20 -41.69
CA ASP A 41 -61.64 -153.73 -42.07
C ASP A 41 -62.26 -152.76 -41.03
N LYS A 42 -61.48 -152.40 -39.99
CA LYS A 42 -61.89 -151.40 -39.00
C LYS A 42 -62.16 -150.05 -39.68
N ALA A 43 -63.29 -149.41 -39.34
CA ALA A 43 -63.58 -148.08 -39.84
C ALA A 43 -62.68 -147.03 -39.18
N VAL A 44 -61.99 -146.23 -40.00
CA VAL A 44 -61.16 -145.10 -39.56
C VAL A 44 -61.97 -143.80 -39.69
N THR A 45 -61.90 -142.95 -38.68
CA THR A 45 -62.55 -141.64 -38.69
C THR A 45 -61.77 -140.65 -39.56
N ARG A 46 -62.47 -139.67 -40.15
CA ARG A 46 -61.81 -138.58 -40.90
C ARG A 46 -60.76 -137.82 -40.08
N ARG A 47 -60.92 -137.79 -38.76
CA ARG A 47 -60.00 -137.11 -37.84
C ARG A 47 -58.69 -137.90 -37.68
N GLU A 48 -58.76 -139.23 -37.65
CA GLU A 48 -57.57 -140.10 -37.65
C GLU A 48 -56.80 -139.98 -38.97
N LEU A 49 -57.48 -139.90 -40.12
CA LEU A 49 -56.83 -139.70 -41.43
C LEU A 49 -56.09 -138.35 -41.57
N ILE A 50 -56.58 -137.29 -40.94
CA ILE A 50 -55.85 -136.00 -40.89
C ILE A 50 -54.64 -136.10 -39.97
N GLY A 51 -54.75 -136.84 -38.86
CA GLY A 51 -53.66 -137.05 -37.90
C GLY A 51 -52.43 -137.76 -38.46
N THR A 52 -52.57 -138.48 -39.59
CA THR A 52 -51.41 -139.13 -40.26
C THR A 52 -50.56 -138.17 -41.09
N GLY A 53 -51.04 -136.94 -41.35
CA GLY A 53 -50.34 -135.93 -42.16
C GLY A 53 -50.41 -136.14 -43.68
N ALA A 54 -50.85 -137.30 -44.17
CA ALA A 54 -50.96 -137.58 -45.61
C ALA A 54 -52.14 -136.86 -46.29
N PHE A 55 -53.14 -136.45 -45.51
CA PHE A 55 -54.33 -135.75 -45.98
C PHE A 55 -54.62 -134.54 -45.10
N LYS A 56 -55.15 -133.48 -45.70
CA LYS A 56 -55.67 -132.32 -44.97
C LYS A 56 -57.15 -132.12 -45.26
N PHE A 57 -57.86 -131.60 -44.27
CA PHE A 57 -59.25 -131.22 -44.45
C PHE A 57 -59.32 -129.85 -45.11
N ARG A 58 -60.03 -129.76 -46.24
CA ARG A 58 -60.32 -128.48 -46.88
C ARG A 58 -61.79 -128.12 -46.63
N PRO A 59 -62.08 -127.09 -45.81
CA PRO A 59 -63.43 -126.55 -45.70
C PRO A 59 -63.87 -125.97 -47.04
N GLY A 60 -65.11 -126.23 -47.44
CA GLY A 60 -65.74 -125.57 -48.59
C GLY A 60 -66.07 -124.11 -48.26
N ASN A 61 -66.19 -123.28 -49.29
CA ASN A 61 -66.40 -121.84 -49.19
C ASN A 61 -67.84 -121.50 -48.71
N ALA A 62 -68.07 -121.54 -47.39
CA ALA A 62 -69.18 -120.89 -46.68
C ALA A 62 -68.98 -121.07 -45.16
N GLY A 63 -68.93 -119.97 -44.41
CA GLY A 63 -68.75 -119.98 -42.96
C GLY A 63 -69.90 -120.64 -42.21
N SER A 64 -69.69 -121.88 -41.78
CA SER A 64 -70.47 -122.55 -40.72
C SER A 64 -69.63 -123.68 -40.13
N ILE A 65 -69.28 -123.54 -38.85
CA ILE A 65 -68.51 -124.51 -38.08
C ILE A 65 -69.51 -125.50 -37.47
N GLY A 66 -69.72 -126.63 -38.15
CA GLY A 66 -70.48 -127.74 -37.57
C GLY A 66 -71.29 -128.55 -38.57
N GLY A 67 -70.67 -129.57 -39.16
CA GLY A 67 -71.39 -130.69 -39.77
C GLY A 67 -71.65 -130.59 -41.27
N GLY A 68 -70.74 -131.17 -42.06
CA GLY A 68 -71.05 -131.76 -43.36
C GLY A 68 -70.87 -130.86 -44.59
N SER A 69 -69.72 -131.00 -45.26
CA SER A 69 -69.51 -130.94 -46.73
C SER A 69 -68.05 -130.60 -47.15
N GLY A 70 -67.08 -130.64 -46.24
CA GLY A 70 -65.65 -130.53 -46.60
C GLY A 70 -65.04 -131.86 -47.05
N SER A 71 -64.14 -131.81 -48.03
CA SER A 71 -63.48 -132.99 -48.60
C SER A 71 -62.06 -133.15 -48.04
N LEU A 72 -61.61 -134.40 -47.89
CA LEU A 72 -60.22 -134.73 -47.58
C LEU A 72 -59.43 -134.73 -48.89
N VAL A 73 -58.39 -133.90 -48.96
CA VAL A 73 -57.52 -133.81 -50.15
C VAL A 73 -56.12 -134.37 -49.83
N PRO A 74 -55.52 -135.17 -50.72
CA PRO A 74 -54.13 -135.61 -50.57
C PRO A 74 -53.20 -134.41 -50.57
N VAL A 75 -52.14 -134.45 -49.76
CA VAL A 75 -51.03 -133.49 -49.84
C VAL A 75 -50.05 -134.02 -50.90
N PRO A 76 -49.89 -133.35 -52.08
CA PRO A 76 -48.98 -133.84 -53.12
C PRO A 76 -47.53 -133.57 -52.72
N VAL A 77 -46.67 -134.58 -52.85
CA VAL A 77 -45.21 -134.46 -52.74
C VAL A 77 -44.58 -134.53 -54.13
N THR A 78 -43.82 -133.51 -54.52
CA THR A 78 -42.88 -133.60 -55.65
C THR A 78 -41.57 -132.84 -55.34
N PRO A 79 -40.41 -133.31 -55.84
CA PRO A 79 -39.09 -133.02 -55.28
C PRO A 79 -38.42 -131.75 -55.87
N ASP A 80 -37.64 -131.06 -55.03
CA ASP A 80 -36.58 -130.05 -55.31
C ASP A 80 -36.86 -128.52 -55.31
N GLY A 81 -37.98 -128.04 -54.76
CA GLY A 81 -38.08 -126.78 -53.98
C GLY A 81 -37.55 -125.42 -54.51
N VAL A 82 -37.14 -125.26 -55.77
CA VAL A 82 -36.65 -124.00 -56.37
C VAL A 82 -37.50 -123.59 -57.56
N ASP A 83 -38.05 -122.37 -57.52
CA ASP A 83 -38.93 -121.80 -58.55
C ASP A 83 -38.18 -120.93 -59.58
N TYR A 84 -38.83 -120.66 -60.71
CA TYR A 84 -38.37 -119.67 -61.70
C TYR A 84 -38.57 -118.23 -61.15
N PRO A 85 -37.58 -117.32 -61.26
CA PRO A 85 -37.71 -115.98 -60.67
C PRO A 85 -38.84 -115.13 -61.26
N THR A 86 -39.59 -114.45 -60.39
CA THR A 86 -40.54 -113.39 -60.78
C THR A 86 -39.82 -112.06 -61.01
N LYS A 87 -40.49 -111.08 -61.63
CA LYS A 87 -39.95 -109.71 -61.72
C LYS A 87 -39.98 -108.99 -60.36
N PRO A 88 -39.06 -108.03 -60.08
CA PRO A 88 -39.21 -107.10 -58.97
C PRO A 88 -40.43 -106.20 -59.13
N GLU A 89 -41.06 -105.84 -58.02
CA GLU A 89 -42.20 -104.91 -57.96
C GLU A 89 -41.84 -103.67 -57.14
N ASN A 90 -42.57 -102.56 -57.36
CA ASN A 90 -42.41 -101.29 -56.66
C ASN A 90 -40.98 -100.75 -56.60
N VAL A 91 -40.26 -100.77 -57.74
CA VAL A 91 -38.93 -100.18 -57.83
C VAL A 91 -39.03 -98.64 -57.75
N LEU A 92 -38.32 -98.02 -56.82
CA LEU A 92 -38.25 -96.56 -56.62
C LEU A 92 -36.79 -96.08 -56.61
N ALA A 93 -36.54 -94.83 -57.04
CA ALA A 93 -35.23 -94.19 -56.97
C ALA A 93 -35.35 -92.75 -56.43
N THR A 94 -34.52 -92.37 -55.45
CA THR A 94 -34.55 -91.05 -54.77
C THR A 94 -33.13 -90.48 -54.61
N GLY A 95 -32.91 -89.21 -54.91
CA GLY A 95 -31.58 -88.57 -54.81
C GLY A 95 -31.31 -87.81 -53.51
N GLY A 96 -30.09 -87.93 -53.00
CA GLY A 96 -29.46 -87.05 -52.00
C GLY A 96 -28.50 -86.05 -52.66
N PHE A 97 -27.72 -85.30 -51.87
CA PHE A 97 -26.75 -84.34 -52.42
C PHE A 97 -25.60 -85.03 -53.19
N THR A 98 -25.20 -86.26 -52.83
CA THR A 98 -24.05 -86.97 -53.44
C THR A 98 -24.29 -88.48 -53.64
N PHE A 99 -25.55 -88.90 -53.74
CA PHE A 99 -25.92 -90.30 -53.98
C PHE A 99 -27.37 -90.41 -54.48
N ILE A 100 -27.73 -91.54 -55.10
CA ILE A 100 -29.10 -91.93 -55.44
C ILE A 100 -29.40 -93.28 -54.80
N MET A 101 -30.52 -93.41 -54.11
CA MET A 101 -30.99 -94.62 -53.45
C MET A 101 -32.06 -95.30 -54.30
N VAL A 102 -31.94 -96.61 -54.53
CA VAL A 102 -32.87 -97.43 -55.32
C VAL A 102 -33.40 -98.59 -54.47
N GLU A 103 -34.72 -98.76 -54.37
CA GLU A 103 -35.37 -99.78 -53.54
C GLU A 103 -36.49 -100.51 -54.27
N TRP A 104 -36.87 -101.72 -53.81
CA TRP A 104 -37.89 -102.58 -54.41
C TRP A 104 -38.50 -103.57 -53.40
N ASP A 105 -39.57 -104.26 -53.76
CA ASP A 105 -40.24 -105.22 -52.89
C ASP A 105 -39.49 -106.57 -52.76
N LYS A 106 -39.70 -107.25 -51.62
CA LYS A 106 -39.06 -108.55 -51.34
C LYS A 106 -39.50 -109.64 -52.34
N PRO A 107 -38.59 -110.48 -52.87
CA PRO A 107 -38.92 -111.60 -53.75
C PRO A 107 -39.90 -112.59 -53.10
N THR A 108 -40.90 -113.05 -53.85
CA THR A 108 -41.98 -113.95 -53.37
C THR A 108 -41.89 -115.38 -53.90
N PHE A 109 -40.87 -115.72 -54.70
CA PHE A 109 -40.61 -117.06 -55.24
C PHE A 109 -39.56 -117.82 -54.42
N ALA A 110 -39.62 -119.16 -54.41
CA ALA A 110 -38.67 -119.99 -53.67
C ALA A 110 -37.32 -120.12 -54.41
N GLY A 111 -36.21 -119.98 -53.69
CA GLY A 111 -34.85 -120.11 -54.24
C GLY A 111 -34.26 -118.81 -54.80
N PHE A 112 -34.67 -117.63 -54.33
CA PHE A 112 -34.00 -116.36 -54.64
C PHE A 112 -32.51 -116.36 -54.24
N ALA A 113 -31.63 -115.87 -55.10
CA ALA A 113 -30.20 -115.68 -54.81
C ALA A 113 -29.82 -114.22 -54.61
N TYR A 114 -30.11 -113.34 -55.58
CA TYR A 114 -29.81 -111.91 -55.53
C TYR A 114 -30.62 -111.14 -56.58
N ALA A 115 -30.71 -109.82 -56.40
CA ALA A 115 -31.21 -108.86 -57.37
C ALA A 115 -30.03 -108.18 -58.07
N GLU A 116 -30.14 -107.97 -59.38
CA GLU A 116 -29.21 -107.14 -60.13
C GLU A 116 -29.78 -105.74 -60.31
N VAL A 117 -29.00 -104.71 -60.01
CA VAL A 117 -29.34 -103.30 -60.22
C VAL A 117 -28.51 -102.77 -61.38
N TRP A 118 -29.19 -102.15 -62.34
CA TRP A 118 -28.64 -101.63 -63.57
C TRP A 118 -28.90 -100.12 -63.64
N ARG A 119 -27.95 -99.38 -64.19
CA ARG A 119 -28.00 -97.92 -64.33
C ARG A 119 -27.68 -97.52 -65.76
N SER A 120 -28.37 -96.51 -66.28
CA SER A 120 -28.02 -95.82 -67.52
C SER A 120 -28.31 -94.32 -67.42
N PRO A 121 -27.52 -93.45 -68.08
CA PRO A 121 -27.92 -92.06 -68.28
C PRO A 121 -29.08 -91.89 -69.26
N ALA A 122 -29.41 -92.92 -70.07
CA ALA A 122 -30.55 -92.91 -70.99
C ALA A 122 -31.62 -93.90 -70.53
N ASN A 123 -32.90 -93.64 -70.81
CA ASN A 123 -34.00 -94.55 -70.50
C ASN A 123 -34.07 -95.75 -71.48
N ASP A 124 -32.97 -96.48 -71.62
CA ASP A 124 -32.83 -97.67 -72.46
C ASP A 124 -31.99 -98.73 -71.74
N PHE A 125 -32.62 -99.87 -71.40
CA PHE A 125 -31.95 -100.98 -70.72
C PHE A 125 -30.79 -101.58 -71.54
N GLY A 126 -30.83 -101.48 -72.87
CA GLY A 126 -29.74 -101.96 -73.74
C GLY A 126 -28.43 -101.20 -73.55
N THR A 127 -28.50 -99.98 -73.03
CA THR A 127 -27.33 -99.15 -72.67
C THR A 127 -26.99 -99.22 -71.18
N ALA A 128 -27.82 -99.90 -70.39
CA ALA A 128 -27.63 -99.96 -68.95
C ALA A 128 -26.45 -100.85 -68.59
N VAL A 129 -25.68 -100.41 -67.60
CA VAL A 129 -24.59 -101.17 -66.99
C VAL A 129 -25.02 -101.66 -65.62
N ARG A 130 -24.69 -102.91 -65.30
CA ARG A 130 -24.97 -103.47 -63.97
C ARG A 130 -24.07 -102.77 -62.94
N VAL A 131 -24.66 -101.98 -62.06
CA VAL A 131 -23.95 -101.24 -61.02
C VAL A 131 -23.85 -102.04 -59.72
N ALA A 132 -24.76 -102.99 -59.49
CA ALA A 132 -24.70 -103.84 -58.31
C ALA A 132 -25.41 -105.20 -58.48
N THR A 133 -25.01 -106.15 -57.64
CA THR A 133 -25.78 -107.36 -57.31
C THR A 133 -25.96 -107.40 -55.81
N THR A 134 -27.18 -107.49 -55.30
CA THR A 134 -27.44 -107.45 -53.86
C THR A 134 -28.52 -108.45 -53.45
N GLN A 135 -28.39 -109.02 -52.26
CA GLN A 135 -29.43 -109.86 -51.65
C GLN A 135 -30.47 -109.03 -50.90
N ALA A 136 -30.20 -107.74 -50.69
CA ALA A 136 -31.12 -106.81 -50.05
C ALA A 136 -32.21 -106.33 -51.01
N THR A 137 -33.19 -105.60 -50.48
CA THR A 137 -34.27 -104.94 -51.23
C THR A 137 -33.96 -103.47 -51.55
N ILE A 138 -32.71 -103.03 -51.36
CA ILE A 138 -32.26 -101.65 -51.53
C ILE A 138 -30.79 -101.60 -51.95
N TYR A 139 -30.43 -100.55 -52.68
CA TYR A 139 -29.07 -100.20 -53.09
C TYR A 139 -28.87 -98.68 -53.07
N ILE A 140 -27.69 -98.21 -52.66
CA ILE A 140 -27.31 -96.80 -52.72
C ILE A 140 -26.18 -96.66 -53.73
N ASP A 141 -26.42 -95.86 -54.76
CA ASP A 141 -25.48 -95.51 -55.81
C ASP A 141 -24.82 -94.17 -55.50
N PRO A 142 -23.53 -94.13 -55.13
CA PRO A 142 -22.82 -92.87 -54.96
C PRO A 142 -22.60 -92.20 -56.33
N VAL A 143 -23.07 -90.95 -56.46
CA VAL A 143 -22.98 -90.15 -57.69
C VAL A 143 -22.51 -88.74 -57.38
N GLU A 144 -21.95 -88.04 -58.37
CA GLU A 144 -21.56 -86.64 -58.18
C GLU A 144 -22.79 -85.73 -58.04
N LEU A 145 -22.60 -84.55 -57.44
CA LEU A 145 -23.60 -83.49 -57.49
C LEU A 145 -24.03 -83.27 -58.94
N GLU A 146 -25.29 -82.93 -59.14
CA GLU A 146 -25.87 -82.60 -60.45
C GLU A 146 -26.05 -83.80 -61.40
N SER A 147 -26.02 -85.03 -60.89
CA SER A 147 -26.17 -86.25 -61.70
C SER A 147 -27.64 -86.67 -61.90
N GLU A 148 -27.94 -87.25 -63.08
CA GLU A 148 -29.24 -87.79 -63.48
C GLU A 148 -29.08 -89.21 -64.07
N TYR A 149 -29.86 -90.17 -63.57
CA TYR A 149 -29.78 -91.57 -64.03
C TYR A 149 -31.14 -92.30 -64.03
N TYR A 150 -31.24 -93.33 -64.87
CA TYR A 150 -32.34 -94.31 -64.92
C TYR A 150 -31.89 -95.67 -64.38
N TYR A 151 -32.75 -96.34 -63.61
CA TYR A 151 -32.43 -97.62 -62.95
C TYR A 151 -33.40 -98.76 -63.30
N TRP A 152 -32.86 -99.98 -63.38
CA TRP A 152 -33.62 -101.22 -63.53
C TRP A 152 -33.16 -102.29 -62.57
N VAL A 153 -34.11 -103.11 -62.11
CA VAL A 153 -33.84 -104.26 -61.23
C VAL A 153 -34.38 -105.55 -61.85
N ARG A 154 -33.68 -106.67 -61.69
CA ARG A 154 -34.18 -108.04 -61.96
C ARG A 154 -33.71 -109.05 -60.91
N PHE A 155 -34.45 -110.14 -60.70
CA PHE A 155 -34.09 -111.19 -59.76
C PHE A 155 -33.41 -112.39 -60.44
N VAL A 156 -32.52 -113.06 -59.72
CA VAL A 156 -31.83 -114.30 -60.12
C VAL A 156 -32.02 -115.34 -59.02
N ASN A 157 -32.28 -116.61 -59.38
CA ASN A 157 -32.43 -117.71 -58.41
C ASN A 157 -31.09 -118.42 -58.11
N VAL A 158 -31.09 -119.34 -57.13
CA VAL A 158 -29.90 -120.10 -56.68
C VAL A 158 -29.32 -121.05 -57.75
N ASN A 159 -30.07 -121.30 -58.82
CA ASN A 159 -29.61 -122.06 -59.99
C ASN A 159 -29.09 -121.13 -61.11
N ASP A 160 -28.83 -119.86 -60.81
CA ASP A 160 -28.34 -118.81 -61.72
C ASP A 160 -29.26 -118.53 -62.92
N VAL A 161 -30.56 -118.81 -62.76
CA VAL A 161 -31.58 -118.46 -63.75
C VAL A 161 -32.04 -117.03 -63.50
N ALA A 162 -31.88 -116.16 -64.49
CA ALA A 162 -32.33 -114.78 -64.42
C ALA A 162 -33.81 -114.63 -64.81
N GLY A 163 -34.55 -113.89 -63.99
CA GLY A 163 -35.92 -113.49 -64.24
C GLY A 163 -36.04 -112.22 -65.10
N PRO A 164 -37.27 -111.83 -65.43
CA PRO A 164 -37.53 -110.58 -66.14
C PRO A 164 -37.15 -109.33 -65.32
N ILE A 165 -36.77 -108.26 -66.01
CA ILE A 165 -36.63 -106.91 -65.42
C ILE A 165 -37.98 -106.37 -64.94
N HIS A 166 -37.95 -105.48 -63.95
CA HIS A 166 -39.16 -104.94 -63.32
C HIS A 166 -40.12 -104.26 -64.32
N ALA A 167 -39.59 -103.52 -65.29
CA ALA A 167 -40.30 -102.82 -66.35
C ALA A 167 -39.38 -102.54 -67.55
N THR A 168 -39.96 -102.21 -68.71
CA THR A 168 -39.20 -101.81 -69.91
C THR A 168 -38.53 -100.44 -69.73
N SER A 169 -39.23 -99.48 -69.13
CA SER A 169 -38.69 -98.16 -68.78
C SER A 169 -38.02 -98.20 -67.41
N GLY A 170 -36.88 -97.53 -67.28
CA GLY A 170 -36.16 -97.39 -66.01
C GLY A 170 -36.77 -96.32 -65.13
N VAL A 171 -36.50 -96.39 -63.83
CA VAL A 171 -36.92 -95.40 -62.84
C VAL A 171 -35.90 -94.25 -62.82
N PHE A 172 -36.35 -93.02 -63.04
CA PHE A 172 -35.51 -91.82 -63.08
C PHE A 172 -35.21 -91.25 -61.68
N ALA A 173 -34.01 -90.73 -61.45
CA ALA A 173 -33.64 -89.95 -60.26
C ALA A 173 -32.50 -88.95 -60.51
N GLU A 174 -32.48 -87.85 -59.72
CA GLU A 174 -31.49 -86.76 -59.76
C GLU A 174 -31.03 -86.30 -58.35
N THR A 175 -29.86 -85.67 -58.21
CA THR A 175 -29.34 -85.09 -56.93
C THR A 175 -29.84 -83.65 -56.64
N ALA A 176 -29.93 -83.22 -55.37
CA ALA A 176 -30.49 -81.91 -54.94
C ALA A 176 -29.53 -80.66 -55.05
N ARG A 177 -30.02 -79.41 -55.32
CA ARG A 177 -29.23 -78.13 -55.51
C ARG A 177 -29.80 -76.83 -54.84
N ASP A 178 -28.96 -75.87 -54.32
CA ASP A 178 -29.00 -74.35 -54.48
C ASP A 178 -28.10 -73.49 -53.52
N ILE A 179 -27.08 -72.79 -54.04
CA ILE A 179 -26.11 -71.89 -53.34
C ILE A 179 -26.57 -70.41 -53.20
N ASN A 180 -27.54 -69.94 -53.99
CA ASN A 180 -27.96 -68.53 -53.97
C ASN A 180 -28.74 -68.13 -52.70
N LYS A 181 -29.35 -69.12 -52.03
CA LYS A 181 -30.07 -68.91 -50.76
C LYS A 181 -29.14 -68.52 -49.60
N VAL A 182 -27.89 -69.00 -49.60
CA VAL A 182 -26.91 -68.68 -48.54
C VAL A 182 -26.46 -67.22 -48.59
N ARG A 183 -26.29 -66.66 -49.80
CA ARG A 183 -25.90 -65.24 -49.98
C ARG A 183 -26.98 -64.27 -49.48
N GLN A 184 -28.26 -64.58 -49.73
CA GLN A 184 -29.38 -63.73 -49.31
C GLN A 184 -29.48 -63.65 -47.78
N ALA A 185 -29.33 -64.80 -47.11
CA ALA A 185 -29.39 -64.88 -45.65
C ALA A 185 -28.32 -64.01 -44.95
N LEU A 186 -27.12 -63.88 -45.53
CA LEU A 186 -26.07 -63.04 -44.95
C LEU A 186 -26.32 -61.53 -45.13
N LEU A 187 -26.96 -61.11 -46.22
CA LEU A 187 -27.32 -59.71 -46.46
C LEU A 187 -28.42 -59.24 -45.50
N ASP A 188 -29.46 -60.06 -45.30
CA ASP A 188 -30.59 -59.73 -44.43
C ASP A 188 -30.16 -59.60 -42.96
N VAL A 189 -29.26 -60.46 -42.47
CA VAL A 189 -28.74 -60.40 -41.09
C VAL A 189 -27.97 -59.11 -40.82
N ILE A 190 -27.22 -58.57 -41.78
CA ILE A 190 -26.45 -57.34 -41.60
C ILE A 190 -27.36 -56.12 -41.54
N THR A 191 -28.48 -56.11 -42.28
CA THR A 191 -29.42 -54.98 -42.34
C THR A 191 -30.48 -54.99 -41.23
N GLU A 192 -30.83 -56.15 -40.66
CA GLU A 192 -31.88 -56.25 -39.63
C GLU A 192 -31.43 -55.86 -38.21
N THR A 193 -30.13 -55.85 -37.89
CA THR A 193 -29.70 -55.60 -36.49
C THR A 193 -29.90 -54.14 -36.04
N GLN A 194 -30.30 -53.98 -34.77
CA GLN A 194 -30.39 -52.66 -34.13
C GLN A 194 -29.04 -51.91 -34.13
N LEU A 195 -27.91 -52.63 -34.08
CA LEU A 195 -26.57 -52.03 -34.16
C LEU A 195 -26.30 -51.42 -35.54
N ALA A 196 -26.65 -52.12 -36.62
CA ALA A 196 -26.51 -51.60 -37.98
C ALA A 196 -27.40 -50.37 -38.19
N SER A 197 -28.64 -50.40 -37.70
CA SER A 197 -29.54 -49.24 -37.72
C SER A 197 -28.94 -48.04 -36.98
N ASN A 198 -28.46 -48.22 -35.76
CA ASN A 198 -27.86 -47.14 -34.96
C ASN A 198 -26.60 -46.55 -35.59
N LEU A 199 -25.73 -47.40 -36.17
CA LEU A 199 -24.53 -46.94 -36.86
C LEU A 199 -24.88 -46.17 -38.14
N LYS A 200 -25.83 -46.67 -38.93
CA LYS A 200 -26.29 -46.00 -40.14
C LYS A 200 -26.91 -44.63 -39.83
N THR A 201 -27.80 -44.54 -38.84
CA THR A 201 -28.37 -43.25 -38.42
C THR A 201 -27.30 -42.25 -38.00
N ARG A 202 -26.25 -42.68 -37.30
CA ARG A 202 -25.13 -41.79 -36.93
C ARG A 202 -24.26 -41.38 -38.11
N ILE A 203 -24.00 -42.29 -39.05
CA ILE A 203 -23.18 -42.02 -40.24
C ILE A 203 -23.91 -41.06 -41.18
N ASP A 204 -25.22 -41.26 -41.39
CA ASP A 204 -26.03 -40.39 -42.24
C ASP A 204 -26.02 -38.93 -41.74
N LEU A 205 -25.87 -38.70 -40.43
CA LEU A 205 -25.73 -37.36 -39.83
C LEU A 205 -24.38 -36.66 -40.13
N VAL A 206 -23.37 -37.38 -40.63
CA VAL A 206 -22.07 -36.76 -40.94
C VAL A 206 -22.18 -35.85 -42.16
N ASP A 207 -22.80 -36.35 -43.23
CA ASP A 207 -22.93 -35.62 -44.51
C ASP A 207 -24.33 -35.03 -44.73
N ALA A 208 -25.27 -35.28 -43.81
CA ALA A 208 -26.60 -34.68 -43.85
C ALA A 208 -26.54 -33.14 -43.89
N GLY A 209 -27.50 -32.54 -44.60
CA GLY A 209 -27.63 -31.08 -44.68
C GLY A 209 -27.80 -30.39 -43.33
N ALA A 210 -27.56 -29.08 -43.29
CA ALA A 210 -27.65 -28.27 -42.07
C ALA A 210 -29.07 -28.19 -41.48
N GLU A 211 -30.09 -28.51 -42.28
CA GLU A 211 -31.50 -28.60 -41.86
C GLU A 211 -31.74 -29.78 -40.90
N ILE A 212 -30.87 -30.81 -40.92
CA ILE A 212 -31.05 -32.02 -40.12
C ILE A 212 -30.46 -31.83 -38.73
N THR A 213 -31.32 -31.83 -37.72
CA THR A 213 -30.90 -31.67 -36.31
C THR A 213 -29.90 -32.75 -35.90
N GLY A 214 -28.77 -32.33 -35.32
CA GLY A 214 -27.70 -33.23 -34.89
C GLY A 214 -26.69 -33.60 -35.98
N SER A 215 -26.86 -33.14 -37.22
CA SER A 215 -25.85 -33.30 -38.27
C SER A 215 -24.61 -32.45 -37.97
N VAL A 216 -23.47 -32.85 -38.54
CA VAL A 216 -22.23 -32.06 -38.44
C VAL A 216 -22.45 -30.66 -39.05
N ASN A 217 -23.13 -30.57 -40.18
CA ASN A 217 -23.43 -29.32 -40.85
C ASN A 217 -24.35 -28.41 -40.01
N ALA A 218 -25.34 -28.96 -39.29
CA ALA A 218 -26.20 -28.19 -38.38
C ALA A 218 -25.40 -27.60 -37.22
N ARG A 219 -24.45 -28.36 -36.66
CA ARG A 219 -23.56 -27.88 -35.59
C ARG A 219 -22.59 -26.80 -36.08
N ILE A 220 -22.05 -26.94 -37.29
CA ILE A 220 -21.19 -25.93 -37.91
C ILE A 220 -21.99 -24.64 -38.14
N ALA A 221 -23.22 -24.74 -38.65
CA ALA A 221 -24.08 -23.58 -38.87
C ALA A 221 -24.43 -22.86 -37.55
N ALA A 222 -24.73 -23.61 -36.49
CA ALA A 222 -24.99 -23.05 -35.17
C ALA A 222 -23.76 -22.35 -34.56
N GLU A 223 -22.57 -22.97 -34.67
CA GLU A 223 -21.31 -22.36 -34.23
C GLU A 223 -20.98 -21.10 -35.04
N ALA A 224 -21.18 -21.13 -36.37
CA ALA A 224 -20.97 -19.97 -37.24
C ALA A 224 -21.91 -18.81 -36.86
N ALA A 225 -23.18 -19.10 -36.55
CA ALA A 225 -24.13 -18.11 -36.07
C ALA A 225 -23.72 -17.53 -34.71
N ALA A 226 -23.30 -18.38 -33.76
CA ALA A 226 -22.82 -17.94 -32.44
C ALA A 226 -21.59 -17.02 -32.57
N ARG A 227 -20.61 -17.40 -33.40
CA ARG A 227 -19.44 -16.56 -33.70
C ARG A 227 -19.82 -15.26 -34.39
N GLY A 228 -20.82 -15.27 -35.26
CA GLY A 228 -21.36 -14.06 -35.87
C GLY A 228 -21.88 -13.08 -34.82
N LEU A 229 -22.66 -13.57 -33.86
CA LEU A 229 -23.16 -12.75 -32.74
C LEU A 229 -22.03 -12.21 -31.87
N ASP A 230 -21.01 -13.03 -31.56
CA ASP A 230 -19.84 -12.59 -30.80
C ASP A 230 -19.05 -11.51 -31.55
N ILE A 231 -18.87 -11.67 -32.86
CA ILE A 231 -18.20 -10.67 -33.72
C ILE A 231 -18.98 -9.36 -33.74
N ASP A 232 -20.31 -9.41 -33.90
CA ASP A 232 -21.16 -8.23 -33.92
C ASP A 232 -21.15 -7.49 -32.56
N ALA A 233 -21.14 -8.24 -31.45
CA ALA A 233 -21.02 -7.69 -30.12
C ALA A 233 -19.65 -7.01 -29.90
N VAL A 234 -18.56 -7.65 -30.32
CA VAL A 234 -17.21 -7.08 -30.26
C VAL A 234 -17.10 -5.82 -31.13
N TYR A 235 -17.64 -5.86 -32.34
CA TYR A 235 -17.65 -4.72 -33.25
C TYR A 235 -18.41 -3.52 -32.66
N SER A 236 -19.58 -3.78 -32.07
CA SER A 236 -20.38 -2.75 -31.40
C SER A 236 -19.66 -2.16 -30.19
N ALA A 237 -18.99 -2.99 -29.37
CA ALA A 237 -18.20 -2.54 -28.23
C ALA A 237 -17.01 -1.67 -28.67
N ILE A 238 -16.31 -2.07 -29.74
CA ILE A 238 -15.21 -1.29 -30.33
C ILE A 238 -15.70 0.08 -30.80
N LEU A 239 -16.82 0.15 -31.52
CA LEU A 239 -17.40 1.41 -31.98
C LEU A 239 -17.82 2.33 -30.82
N SER A 240 -18.40 1.77 -29.76
CA SER A 240 -18.77 2.53 -28.56
C SER A 240 -17.55 3.13 -27.86
N GLU A 241 -16.47 2.36 -27.72
CA GLU A 241 -15.21 2.82 -27.14
C GLU A 241 -14.55 3.91 -28.02
N GLN A 242 -14.54 3.72 -29.35
CA GLN A 242 -14.02 4.71 -30.29
C GLN A 242 -14.76 6.06 -30.18
N THR A 243 -16.09 6.01 -30.07
CA THR A 243 -16.92 7.21 -29.90
C THR A 243 -16.64 7.91 -28.56
N SER A 244 -16.46 7.12 -27.50
CA SER A 244 -16.12 7.62 -26.16
C SER A 244 -14.75 8.30 -26.14
N ARG A 245 -13.76 7.69 -26.79
CA ARG A 245 -12.42 8.28 -26.94
C ARG A 245 -12.42 9.56 -27.76
N GLN A 246 -13.12 9.58 -28.90
CA GLN A 246 -13.24 10.81 -29.71
C GLN A 246 -13.88 11.96 -28.93
N SER A 247 -14.88 11.66 -28.10
CA SER A 247 -15.54 12.65 -27.25
C SER A 247 -14.58 13.16 -26.16
N ALA A 248 -13.83 12.26 -25.52
CA ALA A 248 -12.82 12.62 -24.53
C ALA A 248 -11.67 13.45 -25.14
N ASP A 249 -11.19 13.07 -26.32
CA ASP A 249 -10.15 13.80 -27.06
C ASP A 249 -10.63 15.20 -27.46
N SER A 250 -11.90 15.33 -27.86
CA SER A 250 -12.52 16.62 -28.18
C SER A 250 -12.66 17.51 -26.93
N ALA A 251 -13.03 16.93 -25.79
CA ALA A 251 -13.09 17.64 -24.51
C ALA A 251 -11.68 18.11 -24.07
N LEU A 252 -10.68 17.24 -24.17
CA LEU A 252 -9.29 17.57 -23.87
C LEU A 252 -8.77 18.68 -24.80
N ALA A 253 -9.11 18.65 -26.09
CA ALA A 253 -8.73 19.71 -27.03
C ALA A 253 -9.36 21.07 -26.67
N ASN A 254 -10.60 21.08 -26.17
CA ASN A 254 -11.24 22.29 -25.66
C ASN A 254 -10.56 22.79 -24.38
N ASP A 255 -10.26 21.90 -23.43
CA ASP A 255 -9.55 22.25 -22.19
C ASP A 255 -8.16 22.82 -22.49
N ILE A 256 -7.42 22.22 -23.43
CA ILE A 256 -6.12 22.75 -23.89
C ILE A 256 -6.26 24.15 -24.47
N THR A 257 -7.30 24.38 -25.29
CA THR A 257 -7.56 25.69 -25.91
C THR A 257 -7.88 26.74 -24.84
N LEU A 258 -8.66 26.39 -23.82
CA LEU A 258 -8.98 27.27 -22.70
C LEU A 258 -7.75 27.58 -21.84
N VAL A 259 -6.90 26.58 -21.59
CA VAL A 259 -5.63 26.78 -20.88
C VAL A 259 -4.70 27.70 -21.66
N ILE A 260 -4.57 27.53 -22.98
CA ILE A 260 -3.78 28.43 -23.83
C ILE A 260 -4.31 29.86 -23.73
N ALA A 261 -5.62 30.08 -23.87
CA ALA A 261 -6.21 31.41 -23.74
C ALA A 261 -5.93 32.04 -22.36
N SER A 262 -6.06 31.27 -21.27
CA SER A 262 -5.74 31.76 -19.93
C SER A 262 -4.24 32.08 -19.77
N VAL A 263 -3.36 31.31 -20.40
CA VAL A 263 -1.91 31.58 -20.40
C VAL A 263 -1.60 32.85 -21.18
N ASP A 264 -2.25 33.07 -22.32
CA ASP A 264 -2.09 34.29 -23.12
C ASP A 264 -2.60 35.52 -22.36
N ASP A 265 -3.77 35.43 -21.72
CA ASP A 265 -4.32 36.49 -20.86
C ASP A 265 -3.38 36.81 -19.69
N ASN A 266 -2.86 35.78 -19.01
CA ASN A 266 -1.89 35.95 -17.93
C ASN A 266 -0.59 36.58 -18.45
N THR A 267 -0.13 36.19 -19.63
CA THR A 267 1.07 36.75 -20.26
C THR A 267 0.88 38.25 -20.54
N ALA A 268 -0.28 38.65 -21.09
CA ALA A 268 -0.61 40.05 -21.34
C ALA A 268 -0.76 40.86 -20.03
N ALA A 269 -1.38 40.29 -19.00
CA ALA A 269 -1.50 40.92 -17.69
C ALA A 269 -0.14 41.13 -17.03
N ILE A 270 0.76 40.14 -17.11
CA ILE A 270 2.13 40.24 -16.60
C ILE A 270 2.91 41.34 -17.32
N LEU A 271 2.81 41.42 -18.65
CA LEU A 271 3.45 42.48 -19.44
C LEU A 271 2.93 43.86 -19.04
N THR A 272 1.61 44.00 -18.85
CA THR A 272 0.98 45.24 -18.41
C THR A 272 1.49 45.69 -17.04
N GLU A 273 1.56 44.77 -16.08
CA GLU A 273 2.09 45.04 -14.75
C GLU A 273 3.59 45.39 -14.78
N GLN A 274 4.38 44.71 -15.63
CA GLN A 274 5.80 45.01 -15.81
C GLN A 274 6.02 46.43 -16.37
N THR A 275 5.22 46.84 -17.35
CA THR A 275 5.24 48.22 -17.86
C THR A 275 4.84 49.22 -16.79
N ALA A 276 3.75 48.98 -16.06
CA ALA A 276 3.30 49.86 -14.99
C ALA A 276 4.34 50.04 -13.88
N ARG A 277 5.05 48.97 -13.49
CA ARG A 277 6.15 49.04 -12.53
C ARG A 277 7.35 49.81 -13.07
N ALA A 278 7.75 49.58 -14.32
CA ALA A 278 8.85 50.30 -14.94
C ALA A 278 8.58 51.81 -15.04
N ASP A 279 7.34 52.19 -15.36
CA ASP A 279 6.90 53.59 -15.40
C ASP A 279 6.90 54.21 -13.99
N ALA A 280 6.40 53.47 -12.99
CA ALA A 280 6.43 53.90 -11.59
C ALA A 280 7.86 54.09 -11.07
N ASP A 281 8.77 53.17 -11.37
CA ASP A 281 10.18 53.25 -11.00
C ASP A 281 10.87 54.43 -11.70
N SER A 282 10.54 54.70 -12.96
CA SER A 282 11.05 55.86 -13.70
C SER A 282 10.54 57.19 -13.11
N ALA A 283 9.28 57.25 -12.71
CA ALA A 283 8.69 58.41 -12.05
C ALA A 283 9.29 58.64 -10.65
N LEU A 284 9.51 57.56 -9.89
CA LEU A 284 10.18 57.61 -8.59
C LEU A 284 11.63 58.06 -8.72
N SER A 285 12.38 57.52 -9.69
CA SER A 285 13.75 57.94 -9.99
C SER A 285 13.84 59.44 -10.34
N THR A 286 12.87 59.93 -11.12
CA THR A 286 12.76 61.37 -11.43
C THR A 286 12.48 62.19 -10.18
N SER A 287 11.56 61.73 -9.31
CA SER A 287 11.22 62.40 -8.06
C SER A 287 12.41 62.46 -7.09
N ILE A 288 13.18 61.38 -6.99
CA ILE A 288 14.41 61.31 -6.18
C ILE A 288 15.46 62.29 -6.73
N THR A 289 15.64 62.35 -8.05
CA THR A 289 16.58 63.29 -8.67
C THR A 289 16.21 64.74 -8.38
N LEU A 290 14.92 65.09 -8.48
CA LEU A 290 14.42 66.42 -8.15
C LEU A 290 14.61 66.75 -6.66
N LEU A 291 14.31 65.81 -5.78
CA LEU A 291 14.50 65.98 -4.35
C LEU A 291 15.98 66.17 -3.99
N SER A 292 16.90 65.42 -4.63
CA SER A 292 18.34 65.62 -4.44
C SER A 292 18.76 67.03 -4.82
N ALA A 293 18.29 67.54 -5.97
CA ALA A 293 18.60 68.90 -6.42
C ALA A 293 18.05 69.96 -5.46
N GLU A 294 16.85 69.76 -4.90
CA GLU A 294 16.26 70.66 -3.90
C GLU A 294 17.05 70.62 -2.57
N VAL A 295 17.45 69.44 -2.12
CA VAL A 295 18.30 69.28 -0.92
C VAL A 295 19.65 69.96 -1.11
N ASP A 296 20.29 69.79 -2.26
CA ASP A 296 21.55 70.46 -2.59
C ASP A 296 21.38 71.99 -2.65
N GLY A 297 20.29 72.46 -3.26
CA GLY A 297 19.91 73.87 -3.29
C GLY A 297 19.69 74.46 -1.89
N ASN A 298 18.99 73.73 -1.02
CA ASN A 298 18.77 74.12 0.38
C ASN A 298 20.07 74.12 1.18
N ALA A 299 20.95 73.14 0.98
CA ALA A 299 22.27 73.10 1.62
C ALA A 299 23.13 74.32 1.25
N ALA A 300 23.11 74.71 -0.04
CA ALA A 300 23.78 75.92 -0.51
C ALA A 300 23.17 77.19 0.09
N ALA A 301 21.84 77.30 0.13
CA ALA A 301 21.14 78.44 0.72
C ALA A 301 21.45 78.60 2.22
N ILE A 302 21.46 77.49 2.99
CA ILE A 302 21.83 77.49 4.41
C ILE A 302 23.29 77.96 4.58
N SER A 303 24.20 77.47 3.75
CA SER A 303 25.62 77.88 3.80
C SER A 303 25.79 79.37 3.51
N SER A 304 25.03 79.90 2.54
CA SER A 304 24.99 81.32 2.23
C SER A 304 24.46 82.15 3.40
N GLU A 305 23.39 81.70 4.06
CA GLU A 305 22.81 82.38 5.23
C GLU A 305 23.76 82.34 6.43
N GLN A 306 24.44 81.22 6.67
CA GLN A 306 25.45 81.11 7.72
C GLN A 306 26.59 82.10 7.50
N THR A 307 27.03 82.26 6.25
CA THR A 307 28.07 83.25 5.88
C THR A 307 27.56 84.67 6.10
N ALA A 308 26.34 85.00 5.63
CA ALA A 308 25.74 86.31 5.82
C ALA A 308 25.58 86.69 7.31
N ARG A 309 25.19 85.73 8.16
CA ARG A 309 25.11 85.96 9.62
C ARG A 309 26.48 86.16 10.25
N ALA A 310 27.48 85.35 9.89
CA ALA A 310 28.84 85.50 10.41
C ALA A 310 29.46 86.86 10.02
N ASP A 311 29.23 87.31 8.78
CA ASP A 311 29.65 88.63 8.31
C ASP A 311 28.91 89.75 9.07
N GLY A 312 27.59 89.59 9.26
CA GLY A 312 26.78 90.51 10.05
C GLY A 312 27.24 90.63 11.52
N ASP A 313 27.54 89.50 12.16
CA ASP A 313 28.05 89.45 13.53
C ASP A 313 29.44 90.09 13.63
N SER A 314 30.30 89.88 12.63
CA SER A 314 31.62 90.51 12.55
C SER A 314 31.52 92.03 12.38
N ALA A 315 30.56 92.51 11.56
CA ALA A 315 30.28 93.93 11.37
C ALA A 315 29.71 94.57 12.65
N LEU A 316 28.82 93.86 13.35
CA LEU A 316 28.27 94.30 14.63
C LEU A 316 29.36 94.36 15.71
N ALA A 317 30.21 93.34 15.82
CA ALA A 317 31.35 93.33 16.74
C ALA A 317 32.32 94.49 16.49
N SER A 318 32.58 94.80 15.21
CA SER A 318 33.39 95.97 14.82
C SER A 318 32.73 97.29 15.24
N SER A 319 31.41 97.40 15.04
CA SER A 319 30.62 98.58 15.46
C SER A 319 30.62 98.76 16.99
N ILE A 320 30.48 97.67 17.74
CA ILE A 320 30.58 97.66 19.21
C ILE A 320 31.97 98.10 19.67
N THR A 321 33.03 97.60 19.04
CA THR A 321 34.42 97.98 19.36
C THR A 321 34.66 99.48 19.10
N SER A 322 34.14 100.01 17.99
CA SER A 322 34.22 101.45 17.68
C SER A 322 33.43 102.30 18.68
N LEU A 323 32.27 101.83 19.11
CA LEU A 323 31.48 102.49 20.14
C LEU A 323 32.21 102.48 21.49
N ALA A 324 32.79 101.35 21.89
CA ALA A 324 33.57 101.24 23.11
C ALA A 324 34.73 102.25 23.14
N ALA A 325 35.49 102.36 22.04
CA ALA A 325 36.57 103.35 21.92
C ALA A 325 36.05 104.80 22.03
N THR A 326 34.87 105.08 21.47
CA THR A 326 34.23 106.41 21.58
C THR A 326 33.80 106.69 23.02
N VAL A 327 33.23 105.71 23.71
CA VAL A 327 32.83 105.81 25.13
C VAL A 327 34.04 106.02 26.02
N ASP A 328 35.14 105.29 25.80
CA ASP A 328 36.39 105.46 26.54
C ASP A 328 36.99 106.86 26.33
N SER A 329 37.00 107.34 25.08
CA SER A 329 37.45 108.71 24.75
C SER A 329 36.58 109.77 25.45
N ASN A 330 35.25 109.60 25.43
CA ASN A 330 34.32 110.49 26.12
C ASN A 330 34.53 110.46 27.65
N SER A 331 34.78 109.28 28.22
CA SER A 331 35.09 109.12 29.65
C SER A 331 36.36 109.88 30.02
N ALA A 332 37.42 109.75 29.22
CA ALA A 332 38.66 110.51 29.42
C ALA A 332 38.46 112.03 29.29
N ALA A 333 37.67 112.47 28.31
CA ALA A 333 37.33 113.88 28.15
C ALA A 333 36.54 114.44 29.36
N ILE A 334 35.61 113.66 29.93
CA ILE A 334 34.86 114.03 31.13
C ILE A 334 35.79 114.13 32.34
N ILE A 335 36.71 113.19 32.54
CA ILE A 335 37.70 113.24 33.63
C ILE A 335 38.61 114.47 33.48
N SER A 336 39.03 114.78 32.25
CA SER A 336 39.82 115.97 31.96
C SER A 336 39.07 117.26 32.31
N GLU A 337 37.79 117.36 31.94
CA GLU A 337 36.93 118.50 32.28
C GLU A 337 36.69 118.58 33.80
N GLN A 338 36.45 117.45 34.47
CA GLN A 338 36.31 117.39 35.93
C GLN A 338 37.58 117.87 36.65
N THR A 339 38.75 117.49 36.15
CA THR A 339 40.04 117.93 36.68
C THR A 339 40.23 119.43 36.46
N ALA A 340 39.97 119.91 35.23
CA ALA A 340 40.05 121.33 34.92
C ALA A 340 39.10 122.18 35.79
N ARG A 341 37.89 121.69 36.08
CA ARG A 341 36.95 122.33 37.01
C ARG A 341 37.43 122.32 38.45
N SER A 342 37.97 121.19 38.93
CA SER A 342 38.54 121.09 40.28
C SER A 342 39.72 122.04 40.47
N ASP A 343 40.59 122.18 39.47
CA ASP A 343 41.71 123.10 39.49
C ASP A 343 41.24 124.56 39.49
N ALA A 344 40.24 124.88 38.67
CA ALA A 344 39.60 126.19 38.65
C ALA A 344 38.92 126.53 39.99
N ASP A 345 38.21 125.57 40.60
CA ASP A 345 37.58 125.73 41.92
C ASP A 345 38.62 125.90 43.03
N SER A 346 39.76 125.21 42.94
CA SER A 346 40.88 125.36 43.88
C SER A 346 41.55 126.73 43.77
N ALA A 347 41.73 127.22 42.53
CA ALA A 347 42.22 128.57 42.28
C ALA A 347 41.23 129.62 42.84
N LEU A 348 39.93 129.45 42.59
CA LEU A 348 38.90 130.32 43.14
C LEU A 348 38.86 130.28 44.68
N ALA A 349 38.99 129.09 45.29
CA ALA A 349 39.05 128.94 46.75
C ALA A 349 40.29 129.61 47.35
N SER A 350 41.45 129.53 46.67
CA SER A 350 42.66 130.25 47.06
C SER A 350 42.48 131.77 46.96
N ASP A 351 41.87 132.27 45.89
CA ASP A 351 41.56 133.69 45.73
C ASP A 351 40.60 134.18 46.82
N ILE A 352 39.55 133.40 47.16
CA ILE A 352 38.64 133.67 48.28
C ILE A 352 39.38 133.63 49.62
N SER A 353 40.26 132.65 49.87
CA SER A 353 41.03 132.56 51.11
C SER A 353 41.98 133.75 51.28
N SER A 354 42.64 134.18 50.21
CA SER A 354 43.48 135.40 50.15
C SER A 354 42.65 136.66 50.47
N LEU A 355 41.42 136.71 49.95
CA LEU A 355 40.44 137.74 50.28
C LEU A 355 39.96 137.65 51.74
N THR A 356 39.93 136.47 52.36
CA THR A 356 39.50 136.23 53.75
C THR A 356 40.62 136.51 54.78
N THR A 357 41.89 136.36 54.40
CA THR A 357 43.05 136.75 55.22
C THR A 357 43.34 138.25 55.17
N THR A 358 42.65 138.99 54.30
CA THR A 358 42.80 140.43 54.16
C THR A 358 41.46 141.15 54.36
N VAL A 359 40.81 140.96 55.51
CA VAL A 359 39.76 141.87 55.98
C VAL A 359 40.09 142.36 57.39
N ASN A 360 40.60 143.59 57.48
CA ASN A 360 40.62 144.42 58.70
C ASN A 360 41.29 143.86 59.98
N GLY A 361 42.33 143.02 59.86
CA GLY A 361 43.39 142.89 60.90
C GLY A 361 43.01 142.44 62.32
N ASN A 362 42.36 141.29 62.55
CA ASN A 362 42.15 140.71 63.90
C ASN A 362 42.29 139.15 63.97
N THR A 363 42.68 138.58 65.14
CA THR A 363 43.34 137.26 65.40
C THR A 363 42.53 136.21 66.21
N ALA A 364 42.76 134.89 66.00
CA ALA A 364 42.55 133.77 66.97
C ALA A 364 43.63 132.66 66.78
N SER A 365 44.08 131.99 67.86
CA SER A 365 45.19 130.99 67.83
C SER A 365 44.79 129.58 68.30
N ILE A 366 45.19 128.55 67.53
CA ILE A 366 45.15 127.11 67.85
C ILE A 366 46.56 126.64 68.26
N SER A 367 46.70 125.81 69.29
CA SER A 367 48.00 125.27 69.74
C SER A 367 48.20 123.82 69.28
N THR A 368 49.11 123.62 68.33
CA THR A 368 49.67 122.32 67.92
C THR A 368 51.07 122.18 68.50
N ILE A 369 51.38 121.10 69.22
CA ILE A 369 52.76 120.76 69.58
C ILE A 369 53.37 120.00 68.41
N GLN A 370 54.17 120.69 67.61
CA GLN A 370 55.04 120.09 66.60
C GLN A 370 56.47 120.16 67.13
N SER A 371 56.94 119.08 67.78
CA SER A 371 58.32 118.99 68.25
C SER A 371 59.10 117.98 67.41
N SER A 372 60.15 118.46 66.73
CA SER A 372 61.27 117.59 66.34
C SER A 372 62.11 117.40 67.59
N VAL A 373 62.19 116.17 68.10
CA VAL A 373 63.07 115.84 69.21
C VAL A 373 64.34 115.24 68.60
N ASP A 374 65.44 115.97 68.73
CA ASP A 374 66.81 115.60 68.35
C ASP A 374 67.06 115.27 66.85
N GLY A 375 66.15 115.65 65.95
CA GLY A 375 66.37 115.59 64.50
C GLY A 375 66.26 114.20 63.85
N LEU A 376 65.95 113.16 64.62
CA LEU A 376 65.71 111.79 64.12
C LEU A 376 64.30 111.25 64.44
N SER A 377 63.55 111.91 65.34
CA SER A 377 62.19 111.53 65.74
C SER A 377 61.18 112.62 65.39
N VAL A 378 60.10 112.25 64.70
CA VAL A 378 58.96 113.16 64.43
C VAL A 378 57.72 112.59 65.11
N GLU A 379 57.07 113.42 65.92
CA GLU A 379 55.83 113.08 66.60
C GLU A 379 54.77 114.14 66.31
N TYR A 380 53.55 113.69 66.00
CA TYR A 380 52.37 114.54 65.85
C TYR A 380 51.23 113.92 66.66
N MET A 381 50.76 114.66 67.67
CA MET A 381 49.71 114.20 68.55
C MET A 381 48.63 115.26 68.72
N VAL A 382 47.38 114.81 68.62
CA VAL A 382 46.20 115.56 69.05
C VAL A 382 45.63 114.84 70.25
N LYS A 383 45.76 115.46 71.43
CA LYS A 383 45.15 114.99 72.68
C LYS A 383 43.98 115.89 73.04
N LEU A 384 42.81 115.29 73.20
CA LEU A 384 41.63 115.94 73.74
C LEU A 384 41.36 115.31 75.11
N ASP A 385 41.40 116.13 76.15
CA ASP A 385 41.23 115.69 77.54
C ASP A 385 40.06 116.46 78.16
N VAL A 386 39.07 115.73 78.64
CA VAL A 386 37.98 116.28 79.44
C VAL A 386 37.77 115.35 80.64
N ASN A 387 38.06 115.85 81.84
CA ASN A 387 37.82 115.15 83.12
C ASN A 387 38.46 113.75 83.22
N GLY A 388 39.62 113.51 82.60
CA GLY A 388 40.35 112.25 82.70
C GLY A 388 39.94 111.17 81.69
N TYR A 389 38.94 111.45 80.85
CA TYR A 389 38.67 110.66 79.65
C TYR A 389 39.51 111.24 78.51
N VAL A 390 40.53 110.49 78.13
CA VAL A 390 41.46 110.90 77.08
C VAL A 390 41.01 110.29 75.77
N THR A 391 40.83 111.13 74.75
CA THR A 391 40.74 110.67 73.37
C THR A 391 41.74 111.41 72.51
N GLY A 392 42.20 110.77 71.46
CA GLY A 392 43.18 111.37 70.58
C GLY A 392 43.82 110.37 69.64
N PHE A 393 44.66 110.93 68.78
CA PHE A 393 45.51 110.15 67.90
C PHE A 393 46.93 110.71 67.95
N GLY A 394 47.89 109.78 67.91
CA GLY A 394 49.31 110.08 67.89
C GLY A 394 49.98 109.28 66.79
N GLN A 395 50.88 109.93 66.07
CA GLN A 395 51.77 109.27 65.13
C GLN A 395 53.20 109.64 65.44
N TYR A 396 54.07 108.63 65.40
CA TYR A 396 55.49 108.80 65.59
C TYR A 396 56.25 108.03 64.51
N ASN A 397 57.41 108.56 64.14
CA ASN A 397 58.36 107.89 63.26
C ASN A 397 59.78 108.12 63.76
N GLN A 398 60.47 107.03 64.11
CA GLN A 398 61.84 107.03 64.62
C GLN A 398 62.80 106.23 63.71
N GLY A 399 62.40 105.91 62.48
CA GLY A 399 63.19 105.11 61.53
C GLY A 399 62.73 103.66 61.36
N PRO A 400 63.51 102.81 60.65
CA PRO A 400 63.10 101.47 60.24
C PRO A 400 62.65 100.58 61.41
N GLY A 401 61.39 100.12 61.38
CA GLY A 401 60.81 99.24 62.39
C GLY A 401 60.28 99.93 63.66
N ALA A 402 60.38 101.27 63.76
CA ALA A 402 59.94 102.04 64.93
C ALA A 402 59.08 103.25 64.53
N SER A 403 58.03 103.00 63.75
CA SER A 403 56.97 103.97 63.45
C SER A 403 55.60 103.37 63.74
N GLY A 404 54.67 104.20 64.20
CA GLY A 404 53.35 103.73 64.61
C GLY A 404 52.30 104.82 64.57
N PHE A 405 51.06 104.41 64.25
CA PHE A 405 49.85 105.22 64.39
C PHE A 405 49.02 104.62 65.52
N LEU A 406 48.85 105.40 66.59
CA LEU A 406 48.18 104.98 67.82
C LEU A 406 46.87 105.77 67.96
N ILE A 407 45.78 105.05 68.18
CA ILE A 407 44.46 105.61 68.44
C ILE A 407 44.03 105.13 69.83
N HIS A 408 43.64 106.06 70.69
CA HIS A 408 43.11 105.75 72.01
C HIS A 408 41.64 106.16 72.09
N THR A 409 40.74 105.18 72.06
CA THR A 409 39.28 105.37 72.03
C THR A 409 38.54 104.10 72.44
N ASP A 410 37.34 104.24 73.01
CA ASP A 410 36.40 103.14 73.29
C ASP A 410 35.66 102.66 72.04
N TYR A 411 35.57 103.52 71.02
CA TYR A 411 34.91 103.23 69.75
C TYR A 411 35.74 103.83 68.61
N PHE A 412 36.25 102.97 67.74
CA PHE A 412 36.93 103.39 66.52
C PHE A 412 36.18 102.81 65.32
N ALA A 413 35.79 103.69 64.41
CA ALA A 413 35.12 103.28 63.19
C ALA A 413 35.67 104.07 62.00
N VAL A 414 36.02 103.35 60.94
CA VAL A 414 36.42 103.95 59.66
C VAL A 414 35.17 104.01 58.79
N GLY A 415 34.82 105.18 58.27
CA GLY A 415 33.61 105.38 57.47
C GLY A 415 33.83 106.37 56.33
N GLN A 416 33.05 106.24 55.27
CA GLN A 416 33.06 107.17 54.15
C GLN A 416 32.25 108.43 54.50
N PRO A 417 32.70 109.64 54.13
CA PRO A 417 31.94 110.87 54.38
C PRO A 417 30.52 110.80 53.78
N GLY A 418 29.52 111.20 54.56
CA GLY A 418 28.11 111.29 54.10
C GLY A 418 27.24 110.05 54.27
N GLN A 419 27.78 108.91 54.76
CA GLN A 419 27.02 107.68 55.04
C GLN A 419 26.93 107.44 56.55
N SER A 420 25.76 107.66 57.17
CA SER A 420 25.63 107.69 58.64
C SER A 420 25.54 106.34 59.34
N THR A 421 25.47 105.21 58.62
CA THR A 421 25.17 103.90 59.23
C THR A 421 26.04 102.74 58.78
N LYS A 422 27.10 102.96 57.99
CA LYS A 422 28.00 101.87 57.55
C LYS A 422 29.46 102.19 57.82
N TYR A 423 30.03 101.44 58.76
CA TYR A 423 31.45 101.48 59.08
C TYR A 423 32.11 100.15 58.68
N PRO A 424 32.96 100.11 57.64
CA PRO A 424 33.74 98.94 57.21
C PRO A 424 34.46 98.18 58.31
N PHE A 425 34.98 98.93 59.27
CA PHE A 425 35.86 98.45 60.31
C PHE A 425 35.45 99.14 61.59
N ILE A 426 34.96 98.35 62.54
CA ILE A 426 34.63 98.81 63.89
C ILE A 426 35.50 98.02 64.87
N ILE A 427 36.22 98.74 65.72
CA ILE A 427 36.71 98.21 66.99
C ILE A 427 35.82 98.81 68.07
N GLY A 428 35.05 97.95 68.71
CA GLY A 428 34.12 98.37 69.76
C GLY A 428 33.31 97.21 70.32
N THR A 429 32.40 97.56 71.22
CA THR A 429 31.47 96.60 71.81
C THR A 429 30.20 96.57 70.97
N VAL A 430 30.04 95.55 70.13
CA VAL A 430 28.82 95.33 69.35
C VAL A 430 28.03 94.22 70.05
N ASN A 431 26.80 94.51 70.48
CA ASN A 431 25.95 93.60 71.25
C ASN A 431 26.61 93.04 72.54
N GLY A 432 27.41 93.86 73.24
CA GLY A 432 27.99 93.50 74.55
C GLY A 432 29.32 92.71 74.48
N VAL A 433 29.85 92.42 73.29
CA VAL A 433 31.15 91.76 73.11
C VAL A 433 32.11 92.69 72.39
N THR A 434 33.31 92.85 72.93
CA THR A 434 34.43 93.51 72.22
C THR A 434 34.81 92.64 71.03
N THR A 435 34.51 93.09 69.82
CA THR A 435 34.76 92.33 68.59
C THR A 435 35.24 93.25 67.47
N ILE A 436 35.84 92.65 66.44
CA ILE A 436 36.14 93.31 65.17
C ILE A 436 35.01 92.94 64.21
N VAL A 437 34.25 93.93 63.76
CA VAL A 437 33.23 93.74 62.72
C VAL A 437 33.78 94.19 61.37
N LEU A 438 33.68 93.30 60.39
CA LEU A 438 33.87 93.58 58.97
C LEU A 438 32.54 93.37 58.25
N ASP A 439 31.93 94.43 57.70
CA ASP A 439 30.71 94.30 56.88
C ASP A 439 31.09 93.63 55.55
N GLY A 440 30.76 92.33 55.44
CA GLY A 440 31.32 91.40 54.46
C GLY A 440 30.92 91.63 52.99
N ALA A 441 30.07 92.61 52.67
CA ALA A 441 29.62 92.82 51.29
C ALA A 441 30.60 93.64 50.42
N THR A 442 31.51 94.43 51.01
CA THR A 442 32.32 95.40 50.24
C THR A 442 33.81 95.42 50.58
N PHE A 443 34.25 94.78 51.68
CA PHE A 443 35.61 94.97 52.21
C PHE A 443 36.50 93.73 52.21
N ILE A 444 35.93 92.54 51.99
CA ILE A 444 36.71 91.35 51.70
C ILE A 444 36.80 91.27 50.18
N ALA A 445 37.96 91.60 49.62
CA ALA A 445 38.18 91.43 48.19
C ALA A 445 38.06 89.95 47.81
N ASP A 446 37.55 89.70 46.60
CA ASP A 446 37.34 88.36 46.08
C ASP A 446 38.60 87.49 46.24
N ALA A 447 38.41 86.25 46.67
CA ALA A 447 39.45 85.23 46.85
C ALA A 447 40.57 85.53 47.89
N THR A 448 40.43 86.56 48.73
CA THR A 448 41.47 86.88 49.74
C THR A 448 41.47 85.99 50.99
N ILE A 449 40.36 85.28 51.25
CA ILE A 449 40.27 84.25 52.28
C ILE A 449 40.75 82.92 51.69
N THR A 450 42.03 82.62 51.90
CA THR A 450 42.66 81.36 51.46
C THR A 450 42.36 80.22 52.43
N ASN A 451 42.53 78.98 52.00
CA ASN A 451 42.28 77.79 52.84
C ASN A 451 43.00 77.84 54.19
N ALA A 452 44.23 78.36 54.25
CA ALA A 452 45.00 78.48 55.49
C ALA A 452 44.37 79.44 56.51
N LYS A 453 43.48 80.34 56.07
CA LYS A 453 42.75 81.30 56.92
C LYS A 453 41.42 80.74 57.43
N ILE A 454 41.02 79.55 56.99
CA ILE A 454 39.82 78.83 57.44
C ILE A 454 40.29 77.60 58.21
N ALA A 455 39.87 77.45 59.46
CA ALA A 455 40.21 76.25 60.22
C ALA A 455 39.57 75.01 59.57
N ASN A 456 40.26 73.86 59.64
CA ASN A 456 39.71 72.60 59.13
C ASN A 456 38.34 72.33 59.78
N LEU A 457 37.36 71.94 58.96
CA LEU A 457 35.96 71.68 59.36
C LEU A 457 35.17 72.92 59.84
N ALA A 458 35.71 74.15 59.72
CA ALA A 458 35.00 75.34 60.16
C ALA A 458 33.74 75.65 59.34
N VAL A 459 33.66 75.16 58.08
CA VAL A 459 32.46 75.26 57.23
C VAL A 459 31.67 73.96 57.34
N ASP A 460 30.68 73.95 58.23
CA ASP A 460 29.71 72.87 58.37
C ASP A 460 28.54 73.06 57.37
N SER A 461 27.64 72.07 57.31
CA SER A 461 26.49 72.12 56.41
C SER A 461 25.55 73.29 56.70
N ALA A 462 25.49 73.80 57.94
CA ALA A 462 24.64 74.94 58.29
C ALA A 462 25.19 76.27 57.75
N LYS A 463 26.49 76.33 57.43
CA LYS A 463 27.16 77.48 56.80
C LYS A 463 27.13 77.44 55.27
N ILE A 464 26.53 76.41 54.67
CA ILE A 464 26.38 76.25 53.22
C ILE A 464 24.89 76.36 52.89
N ALA A 465 24.52 77.32 52.02
CA ALA A 465 23.14 77.43 51.56
C ALA A 465 22.74 76.20 50.74
N ASP A 466 21.45 75.84 50.78
CA ASP A 466 20.89 74.76 49.96
C ASP A 466 21.25 74.96 48.48
N LEU A 467 21.69 73.89 47.82
CA LEU A 467 22.13 73.87 46.42
C LEU A 467 23.37 74.71 46.10
N ALA A 468 24.06 75.30 47.09
CA ALA A 468 25.24 76.13 46.83
C ALA A 468 26.42 75.36 46.21
N VAL A 469 26.47 74.03 46.34
CA VAL A 469 27.49 73.16 45.72
C VAL A 469 27.00 72.66 44.36
N GLY A 470 27.23 73.47 43.31
CA GLY A 470 26.95 73.09 41.92
C GLY A 470 28.05 72.21 41.31
N ALA A 471 27.82 71.73 40.07
CA ALA A 471 28.71 70.79 39.38
C ALA A 471 30.18 71.26 39.30
N ALA A 472 30.42 72.55 39.04
CA ALA A 472 31.78 73.12 38.98
C ALA A 472 32.54 73.09 40.31
N LYS A 473 31.83 72.92 41.44
CA LYS A 473 32.42 72.83 42.79
C LYS A 473 32.69 71.39 43.23
N ILE A 474 32.35 70.41 42.39
CA ILE A 474 32.59 68.98 42.62
C ILE A 474 33.71 68.53 41.67
N ALA A 475 34.84 68.10 42.22
CA ALA A 475 35.94 67.58 41.40
C ALA A 475 35.51 66.30 40.65
N ALA A 476 36.14 66.04 39.50
CA ALA A 476 35.90 64.81 38.76
C ALA A 476 36.15 63.57 39.64
N ALA A 477 35.23 62.60 39.58
CA ALA A 477 35.23 61.39 40.42
C ALA A 477 35.15 61.61 41.94
N ALA A 478 34.83 62.82 42.42
CA ALA A 478 34.68 63.08 43.84
C ALA A 478 33.52 62.30 44.48
N ILE A 479 32.50 61.93 43.70
CA ILE A 479 31.39 61.07 44.12
C ILE A 479 31.76 59.61 43.81
N THR A 480 32.23 58.91 44.84
CA THR A 480 32.53 57.47 44.77
C THR A 480 31.26 56.66 45.03
N THR A 481 31.28 55.36 44.73
CA THR A 481 30.14 54.46 45.01
C THR A 481 29.73 54.47 46.48
N ALA A 482 30.69 54.56 47.42
CA ALA A 482 30.42 54.67 48.85
C ALA A 482 29.74 55.98 49.28
N LYS A 483 29.71 57.00 48.41
CA LYS A 483 29.00 58.28 48.64
C LYS A 483 27.60 58.29 48.01
N ILE A 484 27.19 57.20 47.37
CA ILE A 484 25.87 57.01 46.77
C ILE A 484 25.16 55.95 47.60
N ASP A 485 24.06 56.32 48.25
CA ASP A 485 23.27 55.36 49.01
C ASP A 485 22.67 54.28 48.10
N ASP A 486 22.41 53.10 48.67
CA ASP A 486 21.74 52.02 47.97
C ASP A 486 20.40 52.52 47.37
N LEU A 487 20.16 52.18 46.10
CA LEU A 487 18.98 52.60 45.32
C LEU A 487 18.88 54.12 45.03
N ALA A 488 19.89 54.92 45.36
CA ALA A 488 19.85 56.36 45.09
C ALA A 488 19.76 56.68 43.60
N VAL A 489 20.25 55.81 42.71
CA VAL A 489 20.11 55.96 41.25
C VAL A 489 18.82 55.29 40.76
N THR A 490 17.73 56.05 40.76
CA THR A 490 16.42 55.63 40.25
C THR A 490 16.36 55.67 38.72
N ALA A 491 15.39 54.99 38.10
CA ALA A 491 15.20 55.03 36.64
C ALA A 491 15.15 56.45 36.05
N ALA A 492 14.51 57.40 36.74
CA ALA A 492 14.44 58.81 36.30
C ALA A 492 15.80 59.54 36.28
N LYS A 493 16.82 59.01 36.96
CA LYS A 493 18.20 59.54 37.00
C LYS A 493 19.07 58.92 35.91
N ILE A 494 18.56 57.93 35.17
CA ILE A 494 19.23 57.27 34.05
C ILE A 494 18.60 57.81 32.76
N ALA A 495 19.40 58.49 31.93
CA ALA A 495 18.91 58.99 30.65
C ALA A 495 18.49 57.82 29.74
N LEU A 496 17.53 58.09 28.84
CA LEU A 496 17.09 57.12 27.84
C LEU A 496 18.31 56.65 27.01
N LEU A 497 18.45 55.34 26.82
CA LEU A 497 19.59 54.69 26.14
C LEU A 497 20.96 54.81 26.84
N ALA A 498 21.05 55.35 28.05
CA ALA A 498 22.33 55.44 28.76
C ALA A 498 22.96 54.07 29.04
N VAL A 499 22.15 53.03 29.21
CA VAL A 499 22.62 51.65 29.42
C VAL A 499 22.76 50.93 28.07
N GLY A 500 23.88 51.17 27.38
CA GLY A 500 24.33 50.41 26.21
C GLY A 500 25.01 49.07 26.55
N THR A 501 25.42 48.33 25.51
CA THR A 501 26.04 46.99 25.65
C THR A 501 27.28 46.97 26.54
N ALA A 502 28.13 48.00 26.48
CA ALA A 502 29.33 48.09 27.33
C ALA A 502 29.01 48.21 28.84
N HIS A 503 27.79 48.63 29.21
CA HIS A 503 27.34 48.72 30.60
C HIS A 503 26.75 47.39 31.12
N ILE A 504 26.54 46.41 30.23
CA ILE A 504 25.98 45.10 30.54
C ILE A 504 27.10 44.08 30.35
N THR A 505 27.59 43.49 31.43
CA THR A 505 28.62 42.46 31.34
C THR A 505 28.08 41.19 30.66
N ASP A 506 28.98 40.40 30.06
CA ASP A 506 28.61 39.12 29.46
C ASP A 506 27.83 38.25 30.46
N ALA A 507 26.77 37.60 29.96
CA ALA A 507 25.83 36.79 30.73
C ALA A 507 25.08 37.53 31.86
N ALA A 508 25.15 38.87 31.94
CA ALA A 508 24.43 39.62 32.98
C ALA A 508 22.92 39.46 32.85
N ILE A 509 22.37 39.30 31.64
CA ILE A 509 20.96 39.03 31.41
C ILE A 509 20.71 37.53 31.49
N THR A 510 20.40 37.05 32.70
CA THR A 510 20.01 35.66 32.96
C THR A 510 18.55 35.42 32.57
N SER A 511 18.14 34.16 32.42
CA SER A 511 16.75 33.80 32.14
C SER A 511 15.77 34.38 33.17
N ALA A 512 16.16 34.47 34.44
CA ALA A 512 15.34 35.08 35.50
C ALA A 512 15.12 36.60 35.34
N LYS A 513 15.98 37.28 34.56
CA LYS A 513 15.86 38.72 34.24
C LYS A 513 15.04 38.98 32.98
N ILE A 514 14.62 37.92 32.28
CA ILE A 514 13.77 37.99 31.09
C ILE A 514 12.38 37.49 31.50
N GLY A 515 11.36 38.32 31.35
CA GLY A 515 9.98 37.91 31.59
C GLY A 515 9.47 36.90 30.56
N ASP A 516 8.42 36.17 30.90
CA ASP A 516 7.78 35.22 29.99
C ASP A 516 7.28 35.95 28.72
N ALA A 517 7.68 35.46 27.55
CA ALA A 517 7.33 36.01 26.23
C ALA A 517 7.79 37.45 25.92
N GLU A 518 8.72 38.03 26.69
CA GLU A 518 9.21 39.40 26.47
C GLU A 518 10.10 39.55 25.21
N VAL A 519 10.74 38.46 24.77
CA VAL A 519 11.57 38.42 23.55
C VAL A 519 10.72 37.97 22.37
N GLY A 520 10.28 38.92 21.55
CA GLY A 520 9.53 38.63 20.33
C GLY A 520 10.39 37.98 19.24
N THR A 521 9.80 37.14 18.41
CA THR A 521 10.51 36.42 17.33
C THR A 521 11.12 37.34 16.28
N LEU A 522 10.53 38.53 16.04
CA LEU A 522 11.13 39.57 15.17
C LEU A 522 12.40 40.19 15.77
N LYS A 523 12.57 40.13 17.09
CA LYS A 523 13.74 40.67 17.80
C LYS A 523 14.89 39.66 17.86
N ILE A 524 14.68 38.44 17.36
CA ILE A 524 15.68 37.38 17.27
C ILE A 524 16.12 37.30 15.81
N ALA A 525 17.41 37.52 15.54
CA ALA A 525 17.95 37.37 14.19
C ALA A 525 17.89 35.90 13.74
N ASN A 526 17.89 35.66 12.42
CA ASN A 526 17.96 34.30 11.88
C ASN A 526 19.18 33.57 12.46
N GLU A 527 19.01 32.31 12.86
CA GLU A 527 20.04 31.46 13.48
C GLU A 527 20.57 31.92 14.85
N ALA A 528 20.04 32.99 15.45
CA ALA A 528 20.47 33.46 16.78
C ALA A 528 20.13 32.47 17.92
N VAL A 529 19.26 31.49 17.66
CA VAL A 529 18.96 30.38 18.57
C VAL A 529 19.62 29.12 18.02
N THR A 530 20.75 28.73 18.61
CA THR A 530 21.41 27.46 18.31
C THR A 530 20.74 26.33 19.08
N VAL A 531 19.89 25.55 18.42
CA VAL A 531 19.48 24.23 18.92
C VAL A 531 20.67 23.27 18.76
N PRO A 532 20.98 22.40 19.74
CA PRO A 532 22.03 21.40 19.58
C PRO A 532 21.73 20.53 18.35
N ALA A 533 22.59 20.60 17.34
CA ALA A 533 22.49 19.80 16.13
C ALA A 533 22.57 18.30 16.50
N GLY A 534 21.70 17.47 15.90
CA GLY A 534 21.66 16.04 16.16
C GLY A 534 22.97 15.33 15.80
N SER A 535 23.24 14.23 16.50
CA SER A 535 24.37 13.34 16.23
C SER A 535 24.05 12.42 15.06
N SER A 536 25.05 12.14 14.22
CA SER A 536 25.03 11.06 13.23
C SER A 536 26.18 10.13 13.57
N ILE A 537 25.88 8.85 13.83
CA ILE A 537 26.87 7.83 14.16
C ILE A 537 26.95 6.82 13.03
N TYR A 538 28.17 6.55 12.57
CA TYR A 538 28.43 5.44 11.65
C TYR A 538 28.52 4.12 12.43
N TYR A 539 27.45 3.33 12.41
CA TYR A 539 27.48 1.99 12.97
C TYR A 539 28.04 1.00 11.93
N GLY A 540 29.34 0.71 12.01
CA GLY A 540 30.02 -0.19 11.06
C GLY A 540 29.68 -1.68 11.20
N GLY A 541 28.83 -2.05 12.17
CA GLY A 541 28.45 -3.42 12.48
C GLY A 541 27.24 -3.94 11.70
N PHE A 542 26.99 -5.24 11.81
CA PHE A 542 25.77 -5.85 11.28
C PHE A 542 24.58 -5.58 12.20
N ILE A 543 23.40 -5.30 11.61
CA ILE A 543 22.14 -5.18 12.35
C ILE A 543 21.72 -6.59 12.82
N PRO A 544 21.55 -6.84 14.13
CA PRO A 544 21.18 -8.15 14.64
C PRO A 544 19.67 -8.43 14.52
N ASP A 545 19.30 -9.67 14.81
CA ASP A 545 17.92 -10.16 14.96
C ASP A 545 17.30 -9.80 16.32
N SER A 546 17.77 -8.72 16.94
CA SER A 546 17.23 -8.15 18.17
C SER A 546 17.33 -6.63 18.13
N TRP A 547 16.44 -5.94 18.86
CA TRP A 547 16.46 -4.48 18.92
C TRP A 547 17.74 -3.98 19.60
N ILE A 548 18.54 -3.22 18.87
CA ILE A 548 19.71 -2.52 19.42
C ILE A 548 19.53 -1.02 19.30
N THR A 549 20.12 -0.26 20.24
CA THR A 549 20.20 1.20 20.14
C THR A 549 21.45 1.57 19.36
N ILE A 550 21.32 2.34 18.27
CA ILE A 550 22.46 2.79 17.46
C ILE A 550 22.97 4.16 17.91
N ASP A 551 22.05 5.08 18.23
CA ASP A 551 22.36 6.44 18.63
C ASP A 551 21.28 6.95 19.59
N TYR A 552 21.56 8.05 20.27
CA TYR A 552 20.61 8.70 21.16
C TYR A 552 20.84 10.22 21.25
N VAL A 553 19.77 10.95 21.58
CA VAL A 553 19.84 12.37 21.91
C VAL A 553 19.19 12.63 23.27
N ASP A 554 19.90 13.37 24.12
CA ASP A 554 19.42 13.79 25.42
C ASP A 554 18.78 15.19 25.32
N VAL A 555 17.56 15.32 25.85
CA VAL A 555 16.86 16.59 25.96
C VAL A 555 16.65 16.90 27.43
N ASN A 556 17.24 17.99 27.90
CA ASN A 556 17.16 18.42 29.30
C ASN A 556 16.47 19.79 29.39
N TRP A 557 15.40 19.88 30.18
CA TRP A 557 14.61 21.12 30.36
C TRP A 557 14.61 21.64 31.79
N GLY A 558 15.34 21.00 32.71
CA GLY A 558 15.41 21.41 34.10
C GLY A 558 14.04 21.40 34.78
N GLY A 559 13.43 22.58 34.94
CA GLY A 559 12.23 22.81 35.76
C GLY A 559 10.89 22.57 35.03
N ASN A 560 10.60 23.31 33.95
CA ASN A 560 9.33 23.21 33.24
C ASN A 560 9.45 22.28 32.03
N PRO A 561 8.71 21.15 32.00
CA PRO A 561 8.69 20.28 30.84
C PRO A 561 8.10 20.99 29.62
N PRO A 562 8.70 20.78 28.43
CA PRO A 562 8.09 21.27 27.20
C PRO A 562 6.77 20.53 26.93
N ALA A 563 5.75 21.26 26.45
CA ALA A 563 4.50 20.68 25.99
C ALA A 563 4.69 19.54 24.96
N ALA A 564 5.70 19.64 24.09
CA ALA A 564 6.10 18.53 23.22
C ALA A 564 7.56 18.64 22.74
N VAL A 565 8.21 17.50 22.54
CA VAL A 565 9.49 17.41 21.82
C VAL A 565 9.29 16.58 20.56
N MET A 566 9.75 17.12 19.42
CA MET A 566 9.69 16.46 18.13
C MET A 566 11.09 15.97 17.74
N VAL A 567 11.20 14.69 17.40
CA VAL A 567 12.45 14.07 16.96
C VAL A 567 12.27 13.30 15.66
N SER A 568 13.35 13.26 14.87
CA SER A 568 13.45 12.47 13.66
C SER A 568 14.67 11.56 13.74
N ALA A 569 14.48 10.29 13.43
CA ALA A 569 15.55 9.29 13.35
C ALA A 569 15.62 8.73 11.93
N PHE A 570 16.83 8.48 11.45
CA PHE A 570 17.07 7.87 10.14
C PHE A 570 18.13 6.77 10.23
N CYS A 571 18.03 5.76 9.37
CA CYS A 571 19.07 4.75 9.25
C CYS A 571 19.20 4.27 7.81
N ASN A 572 20.39 4.40 7.25
CA ASN A 572 20.74 3.87 5.95
C ASN A 572 21.31 2.45 6.13
N TYR A 573 20.96 1.53 5.23
CA TYR A 573 21.45 0.16 5.29
C TYR A 573 21.62 -0.44 3.88
N GLU A 574 22.53 -1.40 3.75
CA GLU A 574 22.85 -2.06 2.48
C GLU A 574 22.63 -3.59 2.59
N PRO A 575 21.80 -4.21 1.72
CA PRO A 575 21.59 -5.65 1.70
C PRO A 575 22.80 -6.39 1.10
N GLN A 576 23.23 -7.51 1.70
CA GLN A 576 24.42 -8.27 1.27
C GLN A 576 24.13 -9.50 0.40
N SER A 577 22.87 -9.90 0.14
CA SER A 577 22.50 -10.94 -0.82
C SER A 577 21.00 -10.94 -1.09
N GLY A 578 20.58 -11.39 -2.28
CA GLY A 578 19.25 -11.23 -2.88
C GLY A 578 18.05 -11.92 -2.22
N ASP A 579 17.97 -11.96 -0.90
CA ASP A 579 16.79 -12.42 -0.15
C ASP A 579 15.86 -11.23 0.20
N SER A 580 14.55 -11.46 0.10
CA SER A 580 13.51 -10.50 0.52
C SER A 580 13.40 -10.50 2.05
N LEU A 581 14.04 -9.52 2.69
CA LEU A 581 14.16 -9.43 4.14
C LEU A 581 13.91 -7.98 4.61
N SER A 582 13.29 -7.79 5.79
CA SER A 582 12.84 -6.49 6.28
C SER A 582 13.69 -5.95 7.45
N VAL A 583 14.09 -4.67 7.37
CA VAL A 583 14.72 -3.91 8.46
C VAL A 583 13.67 -2.99 9.07
N ALA A 584 13.51 -3.02 10.39
CA ALA A 584 12.61 -2.14 11.14
C ALA A 584 13.38 -1.07 11.90
N LEU A 585 12.81 0.14 11.95
CA LEU A 585 13.34 1.30 12.66
C LEU A 585 12.29 1.82 13.63
N ARG A 586 12.68 2.14 14.86
CA ARG A 586 11.81 2.85 15.81
C ARG A 586 12.57 3.85 16.64
N VAL A 587 11.83 4.80 17.21
CA VAL A 587 12.34 5.72 18.23
C VAL A 587 11.76 5.31 19.58
N ALA A 588 12.65 5.00 20.52
CA ALA A 588 12.31 4.75 21.91
C ALA A 588 12.64 6.00 22.74
N VAL A 589 11.83 6.30 23.75
CA VAL A 589 12.12 7.37 24.70
C VAL A 589 12.27 6.81 26.11
N SER A 590 13.36 7.13 26.79
CA SER A 590 13.52 6.91 28.23
C SER A 590 13.33 8.23 28.94
N ILE A 591 12.43 8.27 29.92
CA ILE A 591 12.18 9.44 30.75
C ILE A 591 12.93 9.22 32.07
N ASN A 592 13.81 10.15 32.44
CA ASN A 592 14.55 10.12 33.71
C ASN A 592 15.31 8.81 33.97
N GLY A 593 15.86 8.20 32.92
CA GLY A 593 16.58 6.92 33.03
C GLY A 593 15.68 5.70 33.27
N GLY A 594 14.36 5.85 33.18
CA GLY A 594 13.39 4.76 33.23
C GLY A 594 13.45 3.85 32.01
N ALA A 595 12.59 2.83 32.00
CA ALA A 595 12.45 1.90 30.88
C ALA A 595 12.09 2.63 29.58
N ASP A 596 12.56 2.09 28.46
CA ASP A 596 12.26 2.62 27.13
C ASP A 596 10.76 2.49 26.83
N ILE A 597 10.12 3.61 26.54
CA ILE A 597 8.75 3.68 26.06
C ILE A 597 8.79 3.82 24.55
N THR A 598 8.17 2.88 23.84
CA THR A 598 8.09 2.90 22.38
C THR A 598 6.72 3.45 21.95
N ALA A 599 6.73 4.47 21.09
CA ALA A 599 5.55 4.78 20.30
C ALA A 599 5.46 3.71 19.20
N GLY A 600 4.26 3.13 18.99
CA GLY A 600 3.98 1.95 18.15
C GLY A 600 4.98 1.67 17.02
N ASP A 601 5.44 0.41 16.95
CA ASP A 601 6.42 -0.03 15.97
C ASP A 601 5.97 0.40 14.56
N VAL A 602 6.74 1.29 13.92
CA VAL A 602 6.51 1.62 12.52
C VAL A 602 7.04 0.44 11.72
N GLY A 603 6.18 -0.56 11.51
CA GLY A 603 6.45 -1.72 10.66
C GLY A 603 6.60 -1.27 9.21
N LEU A 604 7.77 -0.75 8.85
CA LEU A 604 8.13 -0.40 7.49
C LEU A 604 8.83 -1.61 6.87
N SER A 605 8.05 -2.44 6.18
CA SER A 605 8.58 -3.46 5.27
C SER A 605 9.20 -2.76 4.06
N ALA A 606 10.49 -2.40 4.15
CA ALA A 606 11.22 -1.86 3.02
C ALA A 606 11.59 -2.99 2.04
N VAL A 607 10.97 -3.00 0.87
CA VAL A 607 11.40 -3.78 -0.30
C VAL A 607 12.44 -2.94 -1.04
N ASN A 608 13.69 -3.39 -1.01
CA ASN A 608 14.83 -2.88 -1.79
C ASN A 608 15.14 -1.37 -1.72
N GLY A 609 15.97 -0.95 -0.75
CA GLY A 609 16.96 0.12 -0.98
C GLY A 609 16.92 1.38 -0.09
N TYR A 610 17.96 1.48 0.74
CA TYR A 610 18.75 2.66 1.14
C TYR A 610 18.40 3.53 2.37
N SER A 611 17.15 3.74 2.80
CA SER A 611 16.91 4.54 4.04
C SER A 611 15.54 4.28 4.69
N VAL A 612 15.49 4.24 6.03
CA VAL A 612 14.24 4.28 6.81
C VAL A 612 14.26 5.52 7.70
N ILE A 613 13.11 6.20 7.81
CA ILE A 613 12.92 7.37 8.68
C ILE A 613 11.79 7.08 9.66
N ALA A 614 12.00 7.39 10.94
CA ALA A 614 11.01 7.31 12.00
C ALA A 614 10.89 8.67 12.68
N ASN A 615 9.72 9.29 12.60
CA ASN A 615 9.40 10.56 13.24
C ASN A 615 8.49 10.31 14.44
N THR A 616 8.76 10.96 15.57
CA THR A 616 7.86 10.90 16.73
C THR A 616 7.80 12.23 17.45
N SER A 617 6.64 12.50 18.04
CA SER A 617 6.42 13.62 18.93
C SER A 617 5.98 13.09 20.29
N TRP A 618 6.69 13.45 21.35
CA TRP A 618 6.29 13.07 22.71
C TRP A 618 5.75 14.28 23.45
N ARG A 619 4.58 14.12 24.07
CA ARG A 619 4.00 15.13 24.94
C ARG A 619 4.37 14.81 26.38
N PHE A 620 4.87 15.80 27.11
CA PHE A 620 5.20 15.65 28.52
C PHE A 620 4.09 16.26 29.36
N THR A 621 3.66 15.55 30.40
CA THR A 621 2.73 16.08 31.41
C THR A 621 3.43 16.04 32.76
N GLY A 622 3.71 17.23 33.30
CA GLY A 622 3.98 17.42 34.73
C GLY A 622 5.24 16.79 35.35
N GLN A 623 6.27 16.43 34.58
CA GLN A 623 7.53 15.89 35.15
C GLN A 623 8.75 16.76 34.80
N SER A 624 9.42 17.29 35.82
CA SER A 624 10.77 17.87 35.73
C SER A 624 11.78 16.77 35.41
N GLY A 625 12.77 17.05 34.58
CA GLY A 625 13.86 16.10 34.32
C GLY A 625 14.42 16.12 32.90
N SER A 626 14.92 14.98 32.46
CA SER A 626 15.53 14.77 31.16
C SER A 626 14.92 13.56 30.47
N CYS A 627 14.76 13.60 29.15
CA CYS A 627 14.49 12.40 28.37
C CYS A 627 15.64 12.09 27.41
N ARG A 628 15.80 10.80 27.13
CA ARG A 628 16.71 10.28 26.11
C ARG A 628 15.88 9.66 25.00
N TYR A 629 15.95 10.22 23.81
CA TYR A 629 15.43 9.57 22.60
C TYR A 629 16.52 8.68 22.02
N LYS A 630 16.16 7.44 21.69
CA LYS A 630 17.06 6.41 21.16
C LYS A 630 16.54 5.96 19.80
N ILE A 631 17.42 5.90 18.82
CA ILE A 631 17.14 5.20 17.56
C ILE A 631 17.45 3.72 17.76
N GLN A 632 16.44 2.87 17.54
CA GLN A 632 16.58 1.43 17.63
C GLN A 632 16.31 0.77 16.28
N VAL A 633 17.10 -0.25 15.94
CA VAL A 633 16.95 -1.04 14.70
C VAL A 633 16.85 -2.53 14.99
N PHE A 634 16.23 -3.25 14.07
CA PHE A 634 16.06 -4.70 14.10
C PHE A 634 15.99 -5.27 12.67
N ALA A 635 16.56 -6.45 12.44
CA ALA A 635 16.43 -7.20 11.18
C ALA A 635 15.67 -8.52 11.38
N SER A 636 14.65 -8.80 10.55
CA SER A 636 13.68 -9.87 10.83
C SER A 636 14.17 -11.31 10.72
N THR A 637 15.30 -11.57 10.07
CA THR A 637 15.73 -12.97 9.80
C THR A 637 17.19 -13.01 9.32
N GLY A 638 18.14 -13.31 10.22
CA GLY A 638 19.49 -13.86 9.95
C GLY A 638 20.43 -13.16 8.94
N GLY A 639 19.97 -12.11 8.25
CA GLY A 639 20.66 -11.42 7.18
C GLY A 639 21.65 -10.41 7.71
N LYS A 640 22.84 -10.39 7.13
CA LYS A 640 23.92 -9.47 7.48
C LYS A 640 23.70 -8.10 6.82
N TYR A 641 22.92 -7.20 7.44
CA TYR A 641 22.78 -5.81 6.98
C TYR A 641 23.85 -4.92 7.60
N LYS A 642 24.60 -4.19 6.78
CA LYS A 642 25.53 -3.17 7.28
C LYS A 642 24.80 -1.83 7.33
N ALA A 643 24.82 -1.17 8.48
CA ALA A 643 24.29 0.19 8.58
C ALA A 643 25.27 1.17 7.89
N GLY A 644 24.78 1.93 6.92
CA GLY A 644 25.52 2.92 6.14
C GLY A 644 25.59 4.31 6.79
N GLY A 645 24.91 4.49 7.93
CA GLY A 645 24.87 5.73 8.72
C GLY A 645 23.48 5.94 9.32
N CYS A 646 23.40 6.10 10.63
CA CYS A 646 22.13 6.28 11.34
C CYS A 646 22.28 7.41 12.36
N GLY A 647 21.21 8.17 12.57
CA GLY A 647 21.26 9.35 13.43
C GLY A 647 19.88 9.75 13.93
N ILE A 648 19.89 10.61 14.94
CA ILE A 648 18.68 11.16 15.56
C ILE A 648 18.84 12.65 15.85
N THR A 649 17.82 13.43 15.51
CA THR A 649 17.84 14.90 15.63
C THR A 649 16.57 15.42 16.29
N VAL A 650 16.72 16.45 17.12
CA VAL A 650 15.59 17.23 17.68
C VAL A 650 15.16 18.28 16.66
N LEU A 651 13.92 18.17 16.17
CA LEU A 651 13.35 19.12 15.20
C LEU A 651 12.78 20.37 15.86
N GLY A 652 12.36 20.26 17.11
CA GLY A 652 11.81 21.37 17.86
C GLY A 652 11.33 20.98 19.25
N VAL A 653 11.34 21.97 20.13
CA VAL A 653 10.83 21.87 21.50
C VAL A 653 9.70 22.89 21.63
N ARG A 654 8.47 22.41 21.74
CA ARG A 654 7.31 23.26 22.04
C ARG A 654 7.24 23.40 23.56
N ARG A 655 7.61 24.58 24.07
CA ARG A 655 7.44 24.90 25.50
C ARG A 655 6.00 25.25 25.80
#